data_AF-A0A819LEF8-F1
#
_entry.id   AF-A0A819LEF8-F1
#
_cell.length_a   1.000
_cell.length_b   1.000
_cell.length_c   1.000
_cell.angle_alpha   90.00
_cell.angle_beta   90.00
_cell.angle_gamma   90.00
#
_symmetry.space_group_name_H-M   'P 1'
#
loop_
_entity.id
_entity.type
_entity.pdbx_description
1 polymer ?
#
loop_
_entity_poly.entity_id
_entity_poly.type
_entity_poly.pdbx_seq_one_letter_code
_entity_poly.pdbx_strand_id
1 'polypeptide(L)'
;QNIIDWIRTVQPVHRCKPEIFESILLHGHVMSRDHMEQLRDPRFVAHAVLHHSQLRRIKYLKQKKCAQDVKEYIYELVKEEFEKQVPDDKSSDATTIMTTSSSYIDNAAYRKQLITSKEVILSYILSKEEITTIKQTSIEITQASIKLHSCPTGYGYGPDKDLGTNKNVFSILGPNLGHYYGDIFIVFKREILHHPDANFSIQAATSYASGNAFKWRPWLGHDSGSKDDRIKLFHKTKLHASITGYEYATALELIAITSHYLQKKSMNIDLETILRRWINADSHANIEGHLPQLIPLDYIDHIYIPQNIFDSFDSKTRQTIKSIFENRITTTSHQIEMDQYEPKSGPKPDSKVRAEYQDFVIKDLIDKFGQRDIHSISRPIQGIVITIPSTEFTDNYLLPLTISQAYQQYKMNHLQTSTNIIVYIYWQIMNGDMMLTLSNEQIDTGKSQSNLHCLICYIAEKPSTKDSHYYENVSYLHSGQPFEHEIVISERKYAARSRSFFIGCNTDDFMTFCLEIEVSTGKVILSHAGSNSIYNHEKLCSTFSKTNLDLTELNYIYVSAGAHTVPIRNLFITFEKQMNLHPTFDRNFAKSASLLPRRMSNDTAYNINNKNISLLETSNEKDKKSVDLVSNVIDKMKDFFGSGNGLSLKSCPDSIYCLLQFSDEGPTHNSKFSHPCRFSELCRDPEPHLTHIPHQVPRCSSDRNCKDLCNPIHRAQYRHTGWSDFLIPCRDQEKCRNSSDQHRMKYSHGERVMETIKKIELQTLSSSTDSEQSLQQQQQDNNLNERIPCKWGSKCRDISNSIHCNQYSHPDIAQQQNDSRIRCKWGIQCHDQTSTHRIKYVHP
;
A
#
# COMPACT_ATOMS: atom_id res chain seq x y z
N GLN A 1 0.09 15.18 -22.56
CA GLN A 1 -0.68 15.00 -21.32
C GLN A 1 -0.94 13.52 -21.06
N ASN A 2 -1.66 12.79 -21.91
CA ASN A 2 -1.97 11.36 -21.73
C ASN A 2 -0.77 10.47 -21.34
N ILE A 3 0.42 10.67 -21.93
CA ILE A 3 1.63 9.90 -21.58
C ILE A 3 2.07 10.20 -20.13
N ILE A 4 2.01 11.45 -19.70
CA ILE A 4 2.37 11.88 -18.34
C ILE A 4 1.38 11.27 -17.34
N ASP A 5 0.09 11.32 -17.64
CA ASP A 5 -0.94 10.77 -16.75
C ASP A 5 -0.80 9.25 -16.64
N TRP A 6 -0.55 8.57 -17.77
CA TRP A 6 -0.22 7.15 -17.75
C TRP A 6 1.04 6.85 -16.91
N ILE A 7 2.13 7.60 -17.07
CA ILE A 7 3.34 7.42 -16.23
C ILE A 7 3.03 7.55 -14.74
N ARG A 8 2.00 8.32 -14.35
CA ARG A 8 1.53 8.46 -12.96
C ARG A 8 0.73 7.27 -12.45
N THR A 9 0.28 6.35 -13.32
CA THR A 9 -0.49 5.17 -12.91
C THR A 9 0.34 3.89 -12.87
N VAL A 10 1.42 3.82 -13.65
CA VAL A 10 2.25 2.61 -13.78
C VAL A 10 2.82 2.12 -12.44
N GLN A 11 2.85 0.80 -12.21
CA GLN A 11 3.40 0.21 -10.98
C GLN A 11 4.67 -0.58 -11.23
N PRO A 12 5.56 -0.69 -10.23
CA PRO A 12 6.69 -1.61 -10.31
C PRO A 12 6.20 -3.06 -10.25
N VAL A 13 6.67 -3.90 -11.18
CA VAL A 13 6.32 -5.31 -11.31
C VAL A 13 7.59 -6.16 -11.25
N HIS A 14 7.67 -7.00 -10.23
CA HIS A 14 8.73 -7.98 -10.05
C HIS A 14 8.25 -9.37 -10.47
N ARG A 15 9.19 -10.20 -10.94
CA ARG A 15 8.94 -11.60 -11.29
C ARG A 15 9.90 -12.48 -10.52
N CYS A 16 9.40 -13.60 -10.02
CA CYS A 16 10.21 -14.54 -9.26
C CYS A 16 9.75 -15.99 -9.45
N LYS A 17 10.63 -16.90 -9.06
CA LYS A 17 10.35 -18.34 -8.98
C LYS A 17 9.67 -18.71 -7.66
N PRO A 18 9.02 -19.88 -7.57
CA PRO A 18 8.30 -20.31 -6.37
C PRO A 18 9.17 -20.35 -5.11
N GLU A 19 10.42 -20.79 -5.22
CA GLU A 19 11.34 -20.90 -4.08
C GLU A 19 11.72 -19.53 -3.53
N ILE A 20 11.86 -18.53 -4.40
CA ILE A 20 12.10 -17.14 -4.01
C ILE A 20 10.84 -16.56 -3.36
N PHE A 21 9.66 -16.84 -3.93
CA PHE A 21 8.40 -16.38 -3.36
C PHE A 21 8.13 -16.94 -1.97
N GLU A 22 8.35 -18.24 -1.76
CA GLU A 22 8.24 -18.87 -0.44
C GLU A 22 9.19 -18.21 0.57
N SER A 23 10.42 -17.91 0.15
CA SER A 23 11.39 -17.21 0.99
C SER A 23 10.95 -15.77 1.32
N ILE A 24 10.33 -15.05 0.38
CA ILE A 24 9.74 -13.72 0.62
C ILE A 24 8.68 -13.79 1.72
N LEU A 25 7.83 -14.83 1.73
CA LEU A 25 6.80 -15.02 2.75
C LEU A 25 7.40 -15.30 4.13
N LEU A 26 8.41 -16.17 4.20
CA LEU A 26 9.04 -16.58 5.46
C LEU A 26 9.87 -15.46 6.09
N HIS A 27 10.58 -14.66 5.28
CA HIS A 27 11.31 -13.49 5.77
C HIS A 27 10.40 -12.29 6.05
N GLY A 28 9.20 -12.24 5.45
CA GLY A 28 8.25 -11.15 5.63
C GLY A 28 8.55 -9.89 4.80
N HIS A 29 9.41 -10.00 3.78
CA HIS A 29 9.76 -8.91 2.88
C HIS A 29 10.42 -9.40 1.59
N VAL A 30 10.25 -8.63 0.50
CA VAL A 30 11.06 -8.79 -0.71
C VAL A 30 12.46 -8.21 -0.46
N MET A 31 13.48 -8.87 -0.97
CA MET A 31 14.89 -8.58 -0.63
C MET A 31 15.72 -8.31 -1.88
N SER A 32 16.65 -7.36 -1.77
CA SER A 32 17.70 -7.17 -2.79
C SER A 32 18.64 -8.37 -2.86
N ARG A 33 19.42 -8.46 -3.94
CA ARG A 33 20.44 -9.50 -4.08
C ARG A 33 21.51 -9.41 -2.99
N ASP A 34 21.94 -8.20 -2.65
CA ASP A 34 22.95 -7.97 -1.61
C ASP A 34 22.48 -8.49 -0.25
N HIS A 35 21.22 -8.21 0.12
CA HIS A 35 20.63 -8.73 1.35
C HIS A 35 20.56 -10.25 1.34
N MET A 36 20.14 -10.85 0.21
CA MET A 36 20.15 -12.30 0.07
C MET A 36 21.55 -12.87 0.30
N GLU A 37 22.62 -12.31 -0.27
CA GLU A 37 24.00 -12.80 -0.04
C GLU A 37 24.44 -12.72 1.42
N GLN A 38 23.97 -11.73 2.18
CA GLN A 38 24.28 -11.61 3.61
C GLN A 38 23.64 -12.72 4.45
N LEU A 39 22.55 -13.35 3.97
CA LEU A 39 21.90 -14.49 4.63
C LEU A 39 22.75 -15.77 4.63
N ARG A 40 23.94 -15.77 4.00
CA ARG A 40 24.94 -16.84 4.19
C ARG A 40 25.59 -16.82 5.56
N ASP A 41 25.61 -15.67 6.24
CA ASP A 41 26.19 -15.52 7.56
C ASP A 41 25.15 -15.87 8.64
N PRO A 42 25.37 -16.92 9.46
CA PRO A 42 24.49 -17.27 10.58
C PRO A 42 24.21 -16.09 11.53
N ARG A 43 25.16 -15.17 11.72
CA ARG A 43 24.96 -13.98 12.56
C ARG A 43 23.93 -13.04 11.95
N PHE A 44 23.99 -12.87 10.63
CA PHE A 44 23.06 -12.02 9.90
C PHE A 44 21.65 -12.63 9.87
N VAL A 45 21.54 -13.95 9.69
CA VAL A 45 20.25 -14.66 9.78
C VAL A 45 19.65 -14.51 11.18
N ALA A 46 20.43 -14.68 12.25
CA ALA A 46 19.96 -14.48 13.61
C ALA A 46 19.44 -13.05 13.84
N HIS A 47 20.10 -12.06 13.25
CA HIS A 47 19.65 -10.67 13.26
C HIS A 47 18.32 -10.50 12.49
N ALA A 48 18.19 -11.10 11.31
CA ALA A 48 16.95 -11.06 10.52
C ALA A 48 15.76 -11.67 11.30
N VAL A 49 15.98 -12.82 11.96
CA VAL A 49 14.97 -13.48 12.80
C VAL A 49 14.48 -12.56 13.92
N LEU A 50 15.40 -11.92 14.66
CA LEU A 50 15.05 -10.98 15.74
C LEU A 50 14.13 -9.83 15.28
N HIS A 51 14.29 -9.40 14.04
CA HIS A 51 13.50 -8.32 13.47
C HIS A 51 12.20 -8.80 12.80
N HIS A 52 11.94 -10.11 12.76
CA HIS A 52 10.72 -10.66 12.17
C HIS A 52 9.46 -10.19 12.91
N SER A 53 8.38 -9.97 12.15
CA SER A 53 7.14 -9.36 12.66
C SER A 53 6.48 -10.16 13.80
N GLN A 54 6.59 -11.49 13.76
CA GLN A 54 6.07 -12.38 14.82
C GLN A 54 6.82 -12.20 16.13
N LEU A 55 8.16 -12.05 16.10
CA LEU A 55 8.98 -11.86 17.29
C LEU A 55 8.81 -10.44 17.85
N ARG A 56 8.72 -9.41 17.00
CA ARG A 56 8.52 -8.02 17.45
C ARG A 56 7.25 -7.80 18.29
N ARG A 57 6.28 -8.72 18.24
CA ARG A 57 5.04 -8.69 19.06
C ARG A 57 5.28 -9.16 20.50
N ILE A 58 6.38 -9.85 20.79
CA ILE A 58 6.73 -10.34 22.11
C ILE A 58 7.18 -9.16 22.98
N LYS A 59 6.34 -8.78 23.96
CA LYS A 59 6.49 -7.55 24.75
C LYS A 59 7.84 -7.49 25.49
N TYR A 60 8.30 -8.61 26.03
CA TYR A 60 9.53 -8.69 26.83
C TYR A 60 10.82 -8.50 26.02
N LEU A 61 10.78 -8.67 24.69
CA LEU A 61 11.94 -8.37 23.82
C LEU A 61 12.29 -6.89 23.77
N LYS A 62 11.44 -6.00 24.30
CA LYS A 62 11.76 -4.58 24.47
C LYS A 62 12.76 -4.33 25.62
N GLN A 63 12.96 -5.30 26.51
CA GLN A 63 13.93 -5.19 27.61
C GLN A 63 15.31 -5.63 27.12
N LYS A 64 16.33 -4.77 27.26
CA LYS A 64 17.70 -5.01 26.76
C LYS A 64 18.27 -6.39 27.16
N LYS A 65 18.09 -6.80 28.41
CA LYS A 65 18.61 -8.08 28.93
C LYS A 65 17.93 -9.29 28.26
N CYS A 66 16.60 -9.32 28.24
CA CYS A 66 15.84 -10.38 27.59
C CYS A 66 16.12 -10.45 26.08
N ALA A 67 16.25 -9.30 25.41
CA ALA A 67 16.59 -9.22 24.00
C ALA A 67 17.96 -9.86 23.70
N GLN A 68 18.94 -9.65 24.57
CA GLN A 68 20.27 -10.25 24.45
C GLN A 68 20.24 -11.77 24.65
N ASP A 69 19.53 -12.26 25.67
CA ASP A 69 19.39 -13.70 25.92
C ASP A 69 18.70 -14.41 24.74
N VAL A 70 17.66 -13.79 24.19
CA VAL A 70 16.94 -14.30 23.00
C VAL A 70 17.82 -14.24 21.74
N LYS A 71 18.60 -13.18 21.55
CA LYS A 71 19.56 -13.07 20.45
C LYS A 71 20.57 -14.22 20.46
N GLU A 72 21.12 -14.53 21.62
CA GLU A 72 22.06 -15.64 21.75
C GLU A 72 21.38 -17.00 21.55
N TYR A 73 20.15 -17.18 22.06
CA TYR A 73 19.38 -18.41 21.82
C TYR A 73 19.10 -18.64 20.34
N ILE A 74 18.62 -17.61 19.63
CA ILE A 74 18.38 -17.64 18.18
C ILE A 74 19.66 -17.97 17.43
N TYR A 75 20.77 -17.32 17.77
CA TYR A 75 22.05 -17.55 17.09
C TYR A 75 22.53 -19.00 17.19
N GLU A 76 22.36 -19.64 18.35
CA GLU A 76 22.71 -21.05 18.52
C GLU A 76 21.78 -21.99 17.74
N LEU A 77 20.48 -21.70 17.66
CA LEU A 77 19.53 -22.43 16.81
C LEU A 77 19.89 -22.30 15.31
N VAL A 78 20.20 -21.10 14.86
CA VAL A 78 20.59 -20.83 13.47
C VAL A 78 21.84 -21.63 13.12
N LYS A 79 22.88 -21.59 13.96
CA LYS A 79 24.10 -22.38 13.73
C LYS A 79 23.84 -23.87 13.64
N GLU A 80 23.00 -24.41 14.52
CA GLU A 80 22.62 -25.82 14.49
C GLU A 80 22.02 -26.21 13.13
N GLU A 81 21.14 -25.37 12.56
CA GLU A 81 20.54 -25.62 11.24
C GLU A 81 21.56 -25.49 10.09
N PHE A 82 22.48 -24.54 10.15
CA PHE A 82 23.56 -24.44 9.14
C PHE A 82 24.51 -25.65 9.17
N GLU A 83 24.82 -26.16 10.36
CA GLU A 83 25.71 -27.32 10.53
C GLU A 83 25.09 -28.63 9.99
N LYS A 84 23.75 -28.77 10.02
CA LYS A 84 23.04 -29.92 9.44
C LYS A 84 23.20 -30.04 7.92
N GLN A 85 23.62 -28.98 7.24
CA GLN A 85 23.71 -28.90 5.77
C GLN A 85 25.15 -29.07 5.26
N VAL A 86 26.15 -29.20 6.13
CA VAL A 86 27.52 -29.54 5.72
C VAL A 86 27.54 -31.03 5.38
N PRO A 87 27.77 -31.43 4.11
CA PRO A 87 27.89 -32.83 3.77
C PRO A 87 29.12 -33.43 4.45
N ASP A 88 28.98 -34.62 5.02
CA ASP A 88 30.09 -35.55 5.24
C ASP A 88 30.61 -35.99 3.85
N ASP A 89 31.34 -35.13 3.13
CA ASP A 89 32.02 -35.60 1.93
C ASP A 89 33.38 -34.97 1.68
N LYS A 90 34.34 -35.89 1.51
CA LYS A 90 35.73 -35.64 1.17
C LYS A 90 35.82 -35.44 -0.35
N SER A 91 35.72 -34.22 -0.87
CA SER A 91 36.40 -33.86 -2.14
C SER A 91 36.29 -32.38 -2.51
N SER A 92 37.49 -31.78 -2.71
CA SER A 92 37.84 -30.60 -3.54
C SER A 92 36.98 -29.33 -3.42
N ASP A 93 37.46 -28.19 -2.91
CA ASP A 93 38.72 -27.54 -3.29
C ASP A 93 39.53 -27.02 -2.09
N ALA A 94 40.84 -27.27 -2.19
CA ALA A 94 41.82 -26.98 -1.17
C ALA A 94 42.24 -25.50 -1.19
N THR A 95 41.78 -24.72 -0.22
CA THR A 95 42.71 -23.91 0.59
C THR A 95 42.08 -23.56 1.93
N THR A 96 42.70 -24.06 3.00
CA THR A 96 42.49 -23.71 4.43
C THR A 96 41.50 -24.56 5.22
N ILE A 97 41.69 -25.90 5.31
CA ILE A 97 41.28 -26.67 6.50
C ILE A 97 42.34 -27.74 6.79
N MET A 98 43.27 -27.43 7.70
CA MET A 98 43.93 -28.46 8.51
C MET A 98 43.32 -28.40 9.90
N THR A 99 43.12 -29.59 10.48
CA THR A 99 42.61 -29.91 11.83
C THR A 99 41.09 -29.83 12.01
N THR A 100 40.44 -31.01 12.08
CA THR A 100 39.69 -31.55 13.23
C THR A 100 38.40 -32.29 12.84
N SER A 101 38.49 -33.60 12.57
CA SER A 101 37.32 -34.51 12.51
C SER A 101 36.91 -35.03 13.91
N SER A 102 37.76 -34.85 14.94
CA SER A 102 37.46 -35.23 16.33
C SER A 102 36.82 -34.10 17.16
N SER A 103 36.74 -32.85 16.66
CA SER A 103 36.17 -31.70 17.40
C SER A 103 34.70 -31.42 17.06
N TYR A 104 34.17 -32.01 15.99
CA TYR A 104 32.83 -31.70 15.48
C TYR A 104 31.72 -32.34 16.33
N ILE A 105 31.96 -33.56 16.82
CA ILE A 105 31.01 -34.32 17.66
C ILE A 105 30.90 -33.69 19.06
N ASP A 106 32.02 -33.25 19.64
CA ASP A 106 32.04 -32.52 20.93
C ASP A 106 31.35 -31.15 20.84
N ASN A 107 31.40 -30.48 19.68
CA ASN A 107 30.72 -29.20 19.46
C ASN A 107 29.20 -29.34 19.34
N ALA A 108 28.67 -30.39 18.71
CA ALA A 108 27.22 -30.58 18.55
C ALA A 108 26.51 -30.90 19.88
N ALA A 109 27.11 -31.77 20.71
CA ALA A 109 26.58 -32.09 22.04
C ALA A 109 26.62 -30.86 22.96
N TYR A 110 27.73 -30.12 22.95
CA TYR A 110 27.88 -28.86 23.68
C TYR A 110 26.85 -27.81 23.24
N ARG A 111 26.63 -27.65 21.93
CA ARG A 111 25.63 -26.71 21.37
C ARG A 111 24.21 -27.07 21.82
N LYS A 112 23.85 -28.36 21.78
CA LYS A 112 22.53 -28.83 22.25
C LYS A 112 22.33 -28.55 23.75
N GLN A 113 23.38 -28.70 24.56
CA GLN A 113 23.35 -28.33 25.97
C GLN A 113 23.19 -26.82 26.15
N LEU A 114 23.88 -26.01 25.33
CA LEU A 114 23.79 -24.55 25.35
C LEU A 114 22.38 -24.06 24.99
N ILE A 115 21.80 -24.56 23.89
CA ILE A 115 20.41 -24.28 23.48
C ILE A 115 19.44 -24.62 24.62
N THR A 116 19.57 -25.82 25.20
CA THR A 116 18.73 -26.27 26.32
C THR A 116 18.86 -25.33 27.53
N SER A 117 20.09 -24.94 27.90
CA SER A 117 20.35 -24.05 29.03
C SER A 117 19.73 -22.67 28.83
N LYS A 118 19.80 -22.13 27.61
CA LYS A 118 19.20 -20.84 27.24
C LYS A 118 17.68 -20.91 27.21
N GLU A 119 17.12 -22.01 26.70
CA GLU A 119 15.67 -22.25 26.71
C GLU A 119 15.13 -22.26 28.16
N VAL A 120 15.85 -22.90 29.10
CA VAL A 120 15.52 -22.87 30.53
C VAL A 120 15.57 -21.44 31.10
N ILE A 121 16.62 -20.67 30.81
CA ILE A 121 16.72 -19.27 31.26
C ILE A 121 15.54 -18.44 30.72
N LEU A 122 15.23 -18.58 29.44
CA LEU A 122 14.13 -17.85 28.81
C LEU A 122 12.77 -18.27 29.34
N SER A 123 12.59 -19.53 29.76
CA SER A 123 11.33 -20.04 30.34
C SER A 123 10.92 -19.38 31.66
N TYR A 124 11.86 -18.72 32.35
CA TYR A 124 11.53 -17.90 33.52
C TYR A 124 10.91 -16.54 33.17
N ILE A 125 11.03 -16.09 31.91
CA ILE A 125 10.63 -14.74 31.47
C ILE A 125 9.51 -14.82 30.41
N LEU A 126 9.62 -15.77 29.49
CA LEU A 126 8.73 -15.94 28.34
C LEU A 126 7.81 -17.14 28.54
N SER A 127 6.61 -17.05 27.96
CA SER A 127 5.69 -18.18 27.90
C SER A 127 6.20 -19.30 26.98
N LYS A 128 5.71 -20.52 27.20
CA LYS A 128 6.04 -21.67 26.35
C LYS A 128 5.69 -21.43 24.88
N GLU A 129 4.59 -20.73 24.61
CA GLU A 129 4.15 -20.38 23.25
C GLU A 129 5.12 -19.39 22.58
N GLU A 130 5.59 -18.38 23.31
CA GLU A 130 6.58 -17.41 22.81
C GLU A 130 7.92 -18.09 22.50
N ILE A 131 8.41 -18.98 23.37
CA ILE A 131 9.64 -19.76 23.14
C ILE A 131 9.50 -20.68 21.92
N THR A 132 8.36 -21.36 21.80
CA THR A 132 8.05 -22.21 20.65
C THR A 132 8.02 -21.39 19.36
N THR A 133 7.42 -20.20 19.41
CA THR A 133 7.39 -19.26 18.28
C THR A 133 8.80 -18.84 17.88
N ILE A 134 9.63 -18.40 18.83
CA ILE A 134 11.03 -18.02 18.57
C ILE A 134 11.78 -19.17 17.91
N LYS A 135 11.65 -20.39 18.45
CA LYS A 135 12.34 -21.58 17.93
C LYS A 135 11.88 -21.92 16.51
N GLN A 136 10.57 -21.99 16.27
CA GLN A 136 10.02 -22.34 14.97
C GLN A 136 10.37 -21.31 13.90
N THR A 137 10.21 -20.01 14.20
CA THR A 137 10.58 -18.93 13.28
C THR A 137 12.08 -18.94 12.97
N SER A 138 12.93 -19.21 13.97
CA SER A 138 14.39 -19.32 13.76
C SER A 138 14.74 -20.42 12.77
N ILE A 139 14.14 -21.61 12.95
CA ILE A 139 14.38 -22.76 12.07
C ILE A 139 13.87 -22.46 10.65
N GLU A 140 12.64 -21.97 10.52
CA GLU A 140 12.02 -21.70 9.22
C GLU A 140 12.78 -20.65 8.40
N ILE A 141 13.15 -19.52 9.01
CA ILE A 141 13.92 -18.47 8.35
C ILE A 141 15.33 -18.97 7.99
N THR A 142 15.95 -19.79 8.85
CA THR A 142 17.28 -20.35 8.56
C THR A 142 17.23 -21.31 7.38
N GLN A 143 16.26 -22.22 7.36
CA GLN A 143 16.06 -23.16 6.25
C GLN A 143 15.73 -22.44 4.94
N ALA A 144 14.91 -21.39 4.99
CA ALA A 144 14.65 -20.53 3.83
C ALA A 144 15.93 -19.84 3.34
N SER A 145 16.74 -19.28 4.26
CA SER A 145 18.02 -18.64 3.94
C SER A 145 18.98 -19.61 3.25
N ILE A 146 19.10 -20.84 3.75
CA ILE A 146 19.92 -21.90 3.13
C ILE A 146 19.38 -22.24 1.74
N LYS A 147 18.06 -22.45 1.61
CA LYS A 147 17.41 -22.80 0.33
C LYS A 147 17.63 -21.73 -0.74
N LEU A 148 17.57 -20.45 -0.38
CA LEU A 148 17.89 -19.32 -1.28
C LEU A 148 19.26 -19.49 -1.94
N HIS A 149 20.27 -19.94 -1.20
CA HIS A 149 21.64 -20.16 -1.69
C HIS A 149 21.84 -21.47 -2.45
N SER A 150 20.87 -22.36 -2.43
CA SER A 150 20.88 -23.55 -3.29
C SER A 150 20.24 -23.29 -4.66
N CYS A 151 19.62 -22.13 -4.88
CA CYS A 151 18.92 -21.77 -6.11
C CYS A 151 19.84 -21.04 -7.12
N PRO A 152 20.13 -21.60 -8.32
CA PRO A 152 20.98 -21.02 -9.38
C PRO A 152 20.57 -19.63 -9.90
N THR A 153 19.34 -19.19 -9.68
CA THR A 153 18.81 -18.01 -10.36
C THR A 153 19.27 -16.70 -9.73
N GLY A 154 19.77 -15.80 -10.57
CA GLY A 154 20.21 -14.47 -10.18
C GLY A 154 21.61 -14.43 -9.53
N TYR A 155 22.48 -15.41 -9.77
CA TYR A 155 23.85 -15.38 -9.24
C TYR A 155 24.69 -14.25 -9.84
N GLY A 156 24.72 -13.13 -9.09
CA GLY A 156 25.84 -12.21 -8.98
C GLY A 156 26.47 -11.72 -10.27
N TYR A 157 25.64 -11.31 -11.24
CA TYR A 157 26.14 -10.69 -12.48
C TYR A 157 27.07 -9.53 -12.10
N GLY A 158 28.37 -9.69 -12.39
CA GLY A 158 29.42 -8.77 -11.91
C GLY A 158 29.09 -7.28 -12.10
N PRO A 159 28.54 -6.87 -13.26
CA PRO A 159 28.14 -5.49 -13.49
C PRO A 159 27.15 -4.90 -12.49
N ASP A 160 26.25 -5.70 -11.90
CA ASP A 160 25.28 -5.18 -10.93
C ASP A 160 25.94 -4.70 -9.63
N LYS A 161 27.06 -5.31 -9.24
CA LYS A 161 27.85 -4.85 -8.09
C LYS A 161 28.53 -3.52 -8.39
N ASP A 162 29.06 -3.36 -9.62
CA ASP A 162 29.72 -2.12 -10.05
C ASP A 162 28.71 -0.96 -10.18
N LEU A 163 27.51 -1.26 -10.65
CA LEU A 163 26.40 -0.31 -10.79
C LEU A 163 25.64 -0.07 -9.48
N GLY A 164 25.89 -0.89 -8.46
CA GLY A 164 25.20 -0.86 -7.16
C GLY A 164 23.74 -1.31 -7.20
N THR A 165 23.24 -1.82 -8.33
CA THR A 165 21.86 -2.30 -8.51
C THR A 165 21.57 -3.55 -7.69
N ASN A 166 22.60 -4.31 -7.32
CA ASN A 166 22.48 -5.46 -6.42
C ASN A 166 21.95 -5.09 -5.02
N LYS A 167 22.07 -3.82 -4.61
CA LYS A 167 21.57 -3.30 -3.33
C LYS A 167 20.08 -2.94 -3.35
N ASN A 168 19.44 -3.02 -4.52
CA ASN A 168 18.05 -2.69 -4.72
C ASN A 168 17.23 -3.93 -5.08
N VAL A 169 15.94 -3.91 -4.77
CA VAL A 169 15.00 -4.88 -5.36
C VAL A 169 14.74 -4.47 -6.81
N PHE A 170 15.05 -5.36 -7.74
CA PHE A 170 14.82 -5.17 -9.17
C PHE A 170 13.33 -5.27 -9.51
N SER A 171 12.85 -4.42 -10.40
CA SER A 171 11.50 -4.46 -10.95
C SER A 171 11.48 -3.81 -12.33
N ILE A 172 10.39 -4.02 -13.07
CA ILE A 172 10.09 -3.22 -14.26
C ILE A 172 8.94 -2.27 -13.90
N LEU A 173 9.07 -0.98 -14.20
CA LEU A 173 8.00 -0.03 -14.00
C LEU A 173 6.97 -0.20 -15.12
N GLY A 174 6.00 -1.08 -14.93
CA GLY A 174 4.99 -1.49 -15.91
C GLY A 174 5.02 -3.00 -16.15
N PRO A 175 4.36 -3.48 -17.21
CA PRO A 175 4.27 -4.91 -17.47
C PRO A 175 5.67 -5.53 -17.66
N ASN A 176 5.99 -6.58 -16.90
CA ASN A 176 7.30 -7.24 -16.91
C ASN A 176 7.28 -8.49 -17.81
N LEU A 177 7.95 -8.43 -18.95
CA LEU A 177 7.98 -9.51 -19.96
C LEU A 177 9.14 -10.50 -19.80
N GLY A 178 9.97 -10.31 -18.77
CA GLY A 178 11.17 -11.12 -18.51
C GLY A 178 10.80 -12.48 -17.92
N HIS A 179 10.30 -13.38 -18.76
CA HIS A 179 9.80 -14.70 -18.35
C HIS A 179 10.86 -15.60 -17.70
N TYR A 180 12.12 -15.42 -18.08
CA TYR A 180 13.27 -16.06 -17.46
C TYR A 180 13.50 -15.69 -15.98
N TYR A 181 12.80 -14.70 -15.42
CA TYR A 181 12.80 -14.40 -13.98
C TYR A 181 11.81 -15.25 -13.16
N GLY A 182 10.86 -15.92 -13.83
CA GLY A 182 9.86 -16.79 -13.20
C GLY A 182 8.42 -16.38 -13.48
N ASP A 183 7.50 -17.23 -13.05
CA ASP A 183 6.08 -17.14 -13.41
C ASP A 183 5.19 -16.51 -12.32
N ILE A 184 5.76 -16.08 -11.19
CA ILE A 184 5.01 -15.35 -10.16
C ILE A 184 5.25 -13.86 -10.38
N PHE A 185 4.17 -13.12 -10.65
CA PHE A 185 4.19 -11.67 -10.78
C PHE A 185 3.82 -11.04 -9.44
N ILE A 186 4.69 -10.16 -8.94
CA ILE A 186 4.46 -9.33 -7.76
C ILE A 186 4.33 -7.88 -8.23
N VAL A 187 3.13 -7.31 -8.09
CA VAL A 187 2.86 -5.91 -8.37
C VAL A 187 2.99 -5.12 -7.08
N PHE A 188 3.83 -4.10 -7.07
CA PHE A 188 4.00 -3.24 -5.91
C PHE A 188 3.07 -2.03 -5.94
N LYS A 189 2.68 -1.58 -4.76
CA LYS A 189 2.07 -0.27 -4.52
C LYS A 189 2.96 0.83 -5.10
N ARG A 190 2.39 1.73 -5.89
CA ARG A 190 3.15 2.77 -6.61
C ARG A 190 3.96 3.65 -5.65
N GLU A 191 3.44 3.83 -4.45
CA GLU A 191 4.00 4.61 -3.35
C GLU A 191 5.45 4.27 -3.03
N ILE A 192 5.89 3.04 -3.32
CA ILE A 192 7.28 2.63 -3.11
C ILE A 192 8.27 3.46 -3.96
N LEU A 193 7.84 4.00 -5.10
CA LEU A 193 8.66 4.86 -5.96
C LEU A 193 9.00 6.21 -5.32
N HIS A 194 8.28 6.60 -4.27
CA HIS A 194 8.50 7.82 -3.51
C HIS A 194 9.45 7.61 -2.31
N HIS A 195 9.90 6.38 -2.07
CA HIS A 195 10.91 6.09 -1.06
C HIS A 195 12.26 6.68 -1.47
N PRO A 196 13.06 7.31 -0.57
CA PRO A 196 14.32 7.96 -0.94
C PRO A 196 15.36 7.01 -1.55
N ASP A 197 15.32 5.73 -1.17
CA ASP A 197 16.19 4.69 -1.75
C ASP A 197 15.65 4.10 -3.06
N ALA A 198 14.46 4.51 -3.50
CA ALA A 198 13.90 4.09 -4.78
C ALA A 198 14.41 5.01 -5.90
N ASN A 199 14.61 4.47 -7.08
CA ASN A 199 14.82 5.24 -8.31
C ASN A 199 14.53 4.34 -9.50
N PHE A 200 14.61 4.89 -10.70
CA PHE A 200 14.46 4.09 -11.92
C PHE A 200 15.27 4.67 -13.06
N SER A 201 15.59 3.83 -14.02
CA SER A 201 16.22 4.20 -15.29
C SER A 201 15.34 3.77 -16.45
N ILE A 202 15.41 4.48 -17.57
CA ILE A 202 14.53 4.24 -18.73
C ILE A 202 14.78 2.87 -19.41
N GLN A 203 15.89 2.23 -19.06
CA GLN A 203 16.35 0.93 -19.53
C GLN A 203 17.20 0.29 -18.42
N ALA A 204 17.57 -0.98 -18.59
CA ALA A 204 18.40 -1.68 -17.62
C ALA A 204 19.76 -1.01 -17.40
N ALA A 205 20.24 -0.98 -16.17
CA ALA A 205 21.54 -0.45 -15.78
C ALA A 205 22.69 -1.18 -16.49
N THR A 206 22.53 -2.49 -16.70
CA THR A 206 23.48 -3.33 -17.44
C THR A 206 23.65 -2.92 -18.91
N SER A 207 22.68 -2.19 -19.49
CA SER A 207 22.83 -1.58 -20.83
C SER A 207 23.91 -0.49 -20.87
N TYR A 208 24.17 0.20 -19.75
CA TYR A 208 25.26 1.17 -19.65
C TYR A 208 26.60 0.47 -19.59
N ALA A 209 26.72 -0.56 -18.75
CA ALA A 209 27.95 -1.34 -18.64
C ALA A 209 28.37 -1.94 -19.99
N SER A 210 27.40 -2.46 -20.76
CA SER A 210 27.63 -3.03 -22.09
C SER A 210 27.79 -2.01 -23.23
N GLY A 211 27.50 -0.72 -23.00
CA GLY A 211 27.48 0.31 -24.05
C GLY A 211 26.22 0.31 -24.92
N ASN A 212 25.32 -0.67 -24.77
CA ASN A 212 24.05 -0.73 -25.48
C ASN A 212 23.16 0.49 -25.23
N ALA A 213 23.34 1.16 -24.09
CA ALA A 213 22.65 2.40 -23.77
C ALA A 213 22.79 3.46 -24.85
N PHE A 214 23.97 3.62 -25.44
CA PHE A 214 24.23 4.62 -26.49
C PHE A 214 23.62 4.24 -27.83
N LYS A 215 23.47 2.94 -28.09
CA LYS A 215 22.77 2.44 -29.28
C LYS A 215 21.26 2.74 -29.20
N TRP A 216 20.66 2.56 -28.02
CA TRP A 216 19.22 2.75 -27.84
C TRP A 216 18.83 4.21 -27.57
N ARG A 217 19.77 4.99 -27.02
CA ARG A 217 19.59 6.40 -26.66
C ARG A 217 20.74 7.24 -27.25
N PRO A 218 20.75 7.46 -28.58
CA PRO A 218 21.85 8.17 -29.26
C PRO A 218 22.05 9.62 -28.78
N TRP A 219 21.05 10.24 -28.13
CA TRP A 219 21.19 11.56 -27.50
C TRP A 219 22.04 11.57 -26.22
N LEU A 220 22.46 10.40 -25.72
CA LEU A 220 23.50 10.31 -24.69
C LEU A 220 24.89 10.69 -25.24
N GLY A 221 25.04 10.82 -26.55
CA GLY A 221 26.29 11.16 -27.21
C GLY A 221 27.11 9.94 -27.61
N HIS A 222 28.42 10.12 -27.75
CA HIS A 222 29.35 9.04 -28.07
C HIS A 222 29.76 8.28 -26.79
N ASP A 223 29.83 6.96 -26.89
CA ASP A 223 30.31 6.12 -25.80
C ASP A 223 31.81 6.34 -25.57
N SER A 224 32.22 6.79 -24.39
CA SER A 224 33.64 7.01 -24.10
C SER A 224 34.46 5.71 -24.05
N GLY A 225 33.80 4.54 -24.02
CA GLY A 225 34.43 3.23 -23.87
C GLY A 225 34.88 2.92 -22.43
N SER A 226 34.92 3.93 -21.56
CA SER A 226 35.31 3.81 -20.16
C SER A 226 34.15 3.28 -19.31
N LYS A 227 34.40 2.17 -18.60
CA LYS A 227 33.43 1.57 -17.67
C LYS A 227 33.01 2.56 -16.57
N ASP A 228 33.96 3.31 -16.01
CA ASP A 228 33.70 4.26 -14.93
C ASP A 228 32.84 5.43 -15.41
N ASP A 229 33.07 5.92 -16.63
CA ASP A 229 32.27 7.00 -17.20
C ASP A 229 30.85 6.54 -17.53
N ARG A 230 30.69 5.30 -18.02
CA ARG A 230 29.39 4.66 -18.22
C ARG A 230 28.61 4.52 -16.91
N ILE A 231 29.26 4.10 -15.82
CA ILE A 231 28.66 3.99 -14.49
C ILE A 231 28.28 5.37 -13.94
N LYS A 232 29.16 6.37 -14.07
CA LYS A 232 28.85 7.76 -13.70
C LYS A 232 27.65 8.29 -14.49
N LEU A 233 27.59 8.01 -15.79
CA LEU A 233 26.47 8.40 -16.64
C LEU A 233 25.17 7.71 -16.21
N PHE A 234 25.21 6.41 -15.93
CA PHE A 234 24.06 5.68 -15.37
C PHE A 234 23.51 6.43 -14.16
N HIS A 235 24.34 6.70 -13.15
CA HIS A 235 23.90 7.38 -11.94
C HIS A 235 23.35 8.80 -12.18
N LYS A 236 23.90 9.54 -13.15
CA LYS A 236 23.41 10.88 -13.53
C LYS A 236 22.07 10.87 -14.24
N THR A 237 21.66 9.75 -14.81
CA THR A 237 20.43 9.64 -15.63
C THR A 237 19.25 8.99 -14.90
N LYS A 238 19.43 8.59 -13.64
CA LYS A 238 18.35 8.01 -12.83
C LYS A 238 17.29 9.05 -12.52
N LEU A 239 16.04 8.61 -12.51
CA LEU A 239 14.88 9.41 -12.15
C LEU A 239 14.30 8.92 -10.82
N HIS A 240 13.57 9.80 -10.14
CA HIS A 240 12.97 9.53 -8.82
C HIS A 240 11.58 10.17 -8.75
N ALA A 241 10.55 9.42 -8.33
CA ALA A 241 9.16 9.87 -8.39
C ALA A 241 8.81 10.99 -7.38
N SER A 242 9.62 11.15 -6.34
CA SER A 242 9.52 12.30 -5.42
C SER A 242 9.98 13.64 -6.01
N ILE A 243 10.71 13.64 -7.13
CA ILE A 243 11.27 14.86 -7.71
C ILE A 243 10.30 15.40 -8.76
N THR A 244 9.84 16.64 -8.56
CA THR A 244 8.92 17.31 -9.49
C THR A 244 9.46 17.30 -10.93
N GLY A 245 8.61 16.89 -11.88
CA GLY A 245 8.96 16.85 -13.31
C GLY A 245 9.54 15.52 -13.79
N TYR A 246 9.68 14.51 -12.92
CA TYR A 246 10.13 13.18 -13.32
C TYR A 246 9.24 12.57 -14.41
N GLU A 247 7.92 12.82 -14.38
CA GLU A 247 6.98 12.30 -15.37
C GLU A 247 7.22 12.90 -16.74
N TYR A 248 7.55 14.19 -16.78
CA TYR A 248 7.87 14.90 -18.01
C TYR A 248 9.18 14.39 -18.61
N ALA A 249 10.22 14.24 -17.79
CA ALA A 249 11.50 13.66 -18.23
C ALA A 249 11.31 12.22 -18.75
N THR A 250 10.55 11.40 -18.02
CA THR A 250 10.22 10.02 -18.42
C THR A 250 9.44 9.99 -19.73
N ALA A 251 8.46 10.87 -19.91
CA ALA A 251 7.65 10.96 -21.13
C ALA A 251 8.50 11.31 -22.35
N LEU A 252 9.39 12.30 -22.22
CA LEU A 252 10.30 12.70 -23.31
C LEU A 252 11.24 11.56 -23.71
N GLU A 253 11.80 10.85 -22.74
CA GLU A 253 12.66 9.68 -22.97
C GLU A 253 11.91 8.55 -23.68
N LEU A 254 10.69 8.21 -23.22
CA LEU A 254 9.87 7.18 -23.87
C LEU A 254 9.47 7.56 -25.30
N ILE A 255 9.13 8.83 -25.54
CA ILE A 255 8.84 9.36 -26.87
C ILE A 255 10.09 9.21 -27.75
N ALA A 256 11.25 9.64 -27.27
CA ALA A 256 12.49 9.61 -28.04
C ALA A 256 12.94 8.17 -28.37
N ILE A 257 12.86 7.25 -27.40
CA ILE A 257 13.22 5.83 -27.61
C ILE A 257 12.27 5.17 -28.60
N THR A 258 10.97 5.40 -28.46
CA THR A 258 9.97 4.82 -29.36
C THR A 258 10.09 5.38 -30.78
N SER A 259 10.33 6.69 -30.88
CA SER A 259 10.63 7.41 -32.13
C SER A 259 11.82 6.80 -32.85
N HIS A 260 12.94 6.62 -32.13
CA HIS A 260 14.15 6.00 -32.67
C HIS A 260 13.95 4.54 -33.08
N TYR A 261 13.30 3.74 -32.23
CA TYR A 261 13.04 2.32 -32.50
C TYR A 261 12.15 2.11 -33.73
N LEU A 262 11.12 2.93 -33.90
CA LEU A 262 10.16 2.82 -35.01
C LEU A 262 10.53 3.66 -36.24
N GLN A 263 11.63 4.42 -36.19
CA GLN A 263 12.02 5.38 -37.25
C GLN A 263 10.89 6.35 -37.62
N LYS A 264 10.21 6.89 -36.60
CA LYS A 264 9.13 7.88 -36.75
C LYS A 264 9.59 9.24 -36.22
N LYS A 265 8.87 10.31 -36.56
CA LYS A 265 9.08 11.62 -35.93
C LYS A 265 8.52 11.60 -34.51
N SER A 266 9.22 12.20 -33.54
CA SER A 266 8.79 12.25 -32.13
C SER A 266 7.42 12.89 -31.93
N MET A 267 7.04 13.86 -32.76
CA MET A 267 5.70 14.48 -32.72
C MET A 267 4.55 13.53 -33.09
N ASN A 268 4.86 12.40 -33.72
CA ASN A 268 3.89 11.38 -34.13
C ASN A 268 3.84 10.20 -33.16
N ILE A 269 4.49 10.31 -31.99
CA ILE A 269 4.47 9.27 -30.97
C ILE A 269 3.40 9.62 -29.93
N ASP A 270 2.37 8.79 -29.89
CA ASP A 270 1.32 8.81 -28.88
C ASP A 270 1.51 7.67 -27.85
N LEU A 271 0.64 7.65 -26.84
CA LEU A 271 0.67 6.63 -25.79
C LEU A 271 0.50 5.22 -26.37
N GLU A 272 -0.43 5.03 -27.32
CA GLU A 272 -0.67 3.74 -27.96
C GLU A 272 0.58 3.21 -28.68
N THR A 273 1.30 4.10 -29.38
CA THR A 273 2.55 3.74 -30.04
C THR A 273 3.64 3.33 -29.05
N ILE A 274 3.71 3.99 -27.89
CA ILE A 274 4.62 3.62 -26.80
C ILE A 274 4.25 2.25 -26.24
N LEU A 275 2.99 2.00 -25.92
CA LEU A 275 2.51 0.73 -25.36
C LEU A 275 2.76 -0.43 -26.33
N ARG A 276 2.49 -0.24 -27.63
CA ARG A 276 2.80 -1.24 -28.65
C ARG A 276 4.28 -1.56 -28.74
N ARG A 277 5.17 -0.57 -28.61
CA ARG A 277 6.62 -0.82 -28.57
C ARG A 277 7.01 -1.57 -27.30
N TRP A 278 6.43 -1.17 -26.16
CA TRP A 278 6.69 -1.75 -24.85
C TRP A 278 6.40 -3.25 -24.81
N ILE A 279 5.20 -3.67 -25.25
CA ILE A 279 4.79 -5.08 -25.20
C ILE A 279 5.61 -6.01 -26.13
N ASN A 280 6.40 -5.42 -27.03
CA ASN A 280 7.26 -6.14 -27.97
C ASN A 280 8.76 -6.01 -27.64
N ALA A 281 9.11 -5.32 -26.55
CA ALA A 281 10.49 -5.12 -26.12
C ALA A 281 10.82 -6.00 -24.90
N ASP A 282 12.02 -6.57 -24.86
CA ASP A 282 12.50 -7.27 -23.66
C ASP A 282 12.49 -6.33 -22.44
N SER A 283 12.30 -6.90 -21.24
CA SER A 283 12.28 -6.13 -19.99
C SER A 283 13.51 -5.23 -19.80
N HIS A 284 14.71 -5.62 -20.26
CA HIS A 284 15.90 -4.78 -20.16
C HIS A 284 15.87 -3.52 -21.04
N ALA A 285 15.01 -3.50 -22.05
CA ALA A 285 14.78 -2.34 -22.92
C ALA A 285 13.60 -1.46 -22.44
N ASN A 286 12.99 -1.80 -21.31
CA ASN A 286 11.92 -1.04 -20.68
C ASN A 286 12.42 -0.41 -19.36
N ILE A 287 11.55 0.38 -18.72
CA ILE A 287 11.92 1.12 -17.52
C ILE A 287 12.26 0.16 -16.38
N GLU A 288 13.49 0.21 -15.91
CA GLU A 288 14.00 -0.59 -14.79
C GLU A 288 13.83 0.19 -13.48
N GLY A 289 13.09 -0.38 -12.54
CA GLY A 289 12.89 0.15 -11.20
C GLY A 289 13.88 -0.46 -10.20
N HIS A 290 14.59 0.41 -9.50
CA HIS A 290 15.48 0.08 -8.39
C HIS A 290 14.78 0.47 -7.09
N LEU A 291 14.20 -0.52 -6.41
CA LEU A 291 13.41 -0.30 -5.21
C LEU A 291 14.26 -0.47 -3.94
N PRO A 292 13.78 -0.07 -2.75
CA PRO A 292 14.54 -0.18 -1.51
C PRO A 292 15.02 -1.61 -1.25
N GLN A 293 16.11 -1.74 -0.48
CA GLN A 293 16.77 -3.02 -0.24
C GLN A 293 15.82 -4.09 0.33
N LEU A 294 14.85 -3.66 1.14
CA LEU A 294 13.82 -4.47 1.76
C LEU A 294 12.45 -3.84 1.51
N ILE A 295 11.50 -4.62 1.00
CA ILE A 295 10.12 -4.18 0.75
C ILE A 295 9.17 -5.04 1.58
N PRO A 296 8.48 -4.46 2.58
CA PRO A 296 7.49 -5.20 3.39
C PRO A 296 6.36 -5.77 2.53
N LEU A 297 5.76 -6.89 2.93
CA LEU A 297 4.63 -7.51 2.21
C LEU A 297 3.42 -6.57 2.06
N ASP A 298 3.26 -5.60 2.95
CA ASP A 298 2.19 -4.60 2.89
C ASP A 298 2.30 -3.64 1.67
N TYR A 299 3.48 -3.57 1.05
CA TYR A 299 3.71 -2.85 -0.20
C TYR A 299 3.41 -3.67 -1.45
N ILE A 300 3.08 -4.96 -1.33
CA ILE A 300 2.60 -5.75 -2.45
C ILE A 300 1.13 -5.39 -2.68
N ASP A 301 0.83 -4.83 -3.85
CA ASP A 301 -0.52 -4.44 -4.25
C ASP A 301 -1.30 -5.65 -4.75
N HIS A 302 -0.67 -6.49 -5.59
CA HIS A 302 -1.30 -7.67 -6.17
C HIS A 302 -0.29 -8.74 -6.55
N ILE A 303 -0.71 -10.01 -6.55
CA ILE A 303 0.07 -11.16 -7.01
C ILE A 303 -0.70 -11.92 -8.08
N TYR A 304 -0.02 -12.30 -9.17
CA TYR A 304 -0.54 -13.28 -10.11
C TYR A 304 0.29 -14.55 -10.03
N ILE A 305 -0.40 -15.69 -10.01
CA ILE A 305 0.23 -16.99 -9.90
C ILE A 305 -0.55 -18.04 -10.72
N PRO A 306 0.13 -18.94 -11.46
CA PRO A 306 -0.52 -20.11 -12.06
C PRO A 306 -1.02 -21.10 -11.00
N GLN A 307 -2.16 -21.76 -11.27
CA GLN A 307 -2.80 -22.67 -10.32
C GLN A 307 -1.88 -23.80 -9.87
N ASN A 308 -1.17 -24.42 -10.81
CA ASN A 308 -0.26 -25.52 -10.49
C ASN A 308 0.92 -25.09 -9.61
N ILE A 309 1.40 -23.85 -9.76
CA ILE A 309 2.45 -23.29 -8.88
C ILE A 309 1.86 -23.06 -7.49
N PHE A 310 0.69 -22.44 -7.41
CA PHE A 310 0.02 -22.20 -6.13
C PHE A 310 -0.24 -23.52 -5.37
N ASP A 311 -0.68 -24.56 -6.07
CA ASP A 311 -0.96 -25.87 -5.50
C ASP A 311 0.31 -26.65 -5.11
N SER A 312 1.46 -26.32 -5.72
CA SER A 312 2.75 -26.93 -5.38
C SER A 312 3.29 -26.51 -4.01
N PHE A 313 2.86 -25.36 -3.47
CA PHE A 313 3.23 -24.93 -2.12
C PHE A 313 2.59 -25.81 -1.07
N ASP A 314 3.22 -25.97 0.10
CA ASP A 314 2.62 -26.72 1.19
C ASP A 314 1.34 -26.05 1.75
N SER A 315 0.58 -26.80 2.55
CA SER A 315 -0.70 -26.32 3.08
C SER A 315 -0.55 -25.08 3.96
N LYS A 316 0.55 -24.98 4.72
CA LYS A 316 0.85 -23.86 5.60
C LYS A 316 1.12 -22.59 4.80
N THR A 317 1.95 -22.68 3.78
CA THR A 317 2.32 -21.58 2.87
C THR A 317 1.09 -21.07 2.14
N ARG A 318 0.23 -21.96 1.62
CA ARG A 318 -1.04 -21.54 0.99
C ARG A 318 -1.96 -20.82 1.96
N GLN A 319 -2.04 -21.26 3.23
CA GLN A 319 -2.80 -20.55 4.27
C GLN A 319 -2.19 -19.17 4.56
N THR A 320 -0.87 -19.07 4.67
CA THR A 320 -0.17 -17.80 4.86
C THR A 320 -0.41 -16.83 3.70
N ILE A 321 -0.32 -17.30 2.45
CA ILE A 321 -0.61 -16.48 1.26
C ILE A 321 -2.05 -15.95 1.32
N LYS A 322 -3.03 -16.84 1.57
CA LYS A 322 -4.45 -16.44 1.68
C LYS A 322 -4.68 -15.45 2.82
N SER A 323 -4.02 -15.64 3.97
CA SER A 323 -4.16 -14.78 5.14
C SER A 323 -3.52 -13.40 4.95
N ILE A 324 -2.40 -13.30 4.23
CA ILE A 324 -1.68 -12.03 4.06
C ILE A 324 -2.28 -11.22 2.91
N PHE A 325 -2.56 -11.87 1.79
CA PHE A 325 -2.95 -11.17 0.57
C PHE A 325 -4.45 -11.11 0.37
N GLU A 326 -5.23 -12.02 0.96
CA GLU A 326 -6.70 -12.07 0.83
C GLU A 326 -7.14 -11.90 -0.64
N ASN A 327 -7.71 -10.74 -0.99
CA ASN A 327 -8.23 -10.43 -2.31
C ASN A 327 -7.17 -9.88 -3.29
N ARG A 328 -5.91 -9.75 -2.85
CA ARG A 328 -4.75 -9.25 -3.60
C ARG A 328 -3.95 -10.34 -4.31
N ILE A 329 -4.56 -11.50 -4.53
CA ILE A 329 -3.95 -12.60 -5.29
C ILE A 329 -4.92 -13.12 -6.33
N THR A 330 -4.41 -13.33 -7.55
CA THR A 330 -5.13 -13.99 -8.64
C THR A 330 -4.42 -15.28 -9.00
N THR A 331 -5.04 -16.39 -8.64
CA THR A 331 -4.65 -17.70 -9.13
C THR A 331 -5.33 -17.94 -10.47
N THR A 332 -4.54 -18.19 -11.52
CA THR A 332 -5.05 -18.38 -12.89
C THR A 332 -5.10 -19.86 -13.23
N SER A 333 -6.05 -20.27 -14.07
CA SER A 333 -6.24 -21.69 -14.46
C SER A 333 -5.10 -22.29 -15.28
N HIS A 334 -4.15 -21.47 -15.75
CA HIS A 334 -3.00 -21.92 -16.54
C HIS A 334 -2.14 -22.95 -15.78
N GLN A 335 -1.64 -23.94 -16.51
CA GLN A 335 -0.82 -25.03 -16.00
C GLN A 335 0.57 -24.94 -16.63
N ILE A 336 1.52 -24.33 -15.92
CA ILE A 336 2.87 -24.08 -16.46
C ILE A 336 3.80 -25.25 -16.13
N GLU A 337 4.48 -25.81 -17.12
CA GLU A 337 5.50 -26.84 -16.87
C GLU A 337 6.66 -26.28 -16.02
N MET A 338 6.92 -26.88 -14.86
CA MET A 338 7.87 -26.36 -13.87
C MET A 338 9.34 -26.59 -14.24
N ASP A 339 9.61 -27.67 -14.99
CA ASP A 339 10.97 -28.14 -15.27
C ASP A 339 11.60 -27.53 -16.54
N GLN A 340 10.82 -26.77 -17.32
CA GLN A 340 11.33 -26.10 -18.52
C GLN A 340 12.15 -24.86 -18.12
N TYR A 341 13.46 -25.01 -18.05
CA TYR A 341 14.39 -23.89 -18.02
C TYR A 341 14.33 -23.15 -19.37
N GLU A 342 13.91 -21.88 -19.35
CA GLU A 342 13.96 -20.99 -20.53
C GLU A 342 15.21 -20.10 -20.44
N PRO A 343 16.34 -20.47 -21.07
CA PRO A 343 17.57 -19.68 -21.00
C PRO A 343 17.52 -18.40 -21.84
N LYS A 344 16.57 -18.28 -22.77
CA LYS A 344 16.56 -17.19 -23.75
C LYS A 344 15.88 -15.97 -23.17
N SER A 345 16.62 -14.87 -23.09
CA SER A 345 16.04 -13.55 -22.84
C SER A 345 15.15 -13.12 -23.99
N GLY A 346 13.99 -12.54 -23.70
CA GLY A 346 13.11 -11.96 -24.71
C GLY A 346 11.73 -11.60 -24.16
N PRO A 347 10.92 -10.89 -24.95
CA PRO A 347 9.59 -10.45 -24.53
C PRO A 347 8.54 -11.56 -24.51
N LYS A 348 8.79 -12.70 -25.17
CA LYS A 348 7.83 -13.80 -25.33
C LYS A 348 8.45 -15.12 -24.88
N PRO A 349 7.74 -15.92 -24.05
CA PRO A 349 8.14 -17.29 -23.73
C PRO A 349 8.17 -18.18 -24.98
N ASP A 350 8.99 -19.23 -24.95
CA ASP A 350 9.01 -20.25 -26.01
C ASP A 350 7.79 -21.19 -25.86
N SER A 351 7.34 -21.43 -24.62
CA SER A 351 6.13 -22.21 -24.32
C SER A 351 4.83 -21.43 -24.61
N LYS A 352 3.93 -22.03 -25.39
CA LYS A 352 2.62 -21.45 -25.72
C LYS A 352 1.78 -21.17 -24.47
N VAL A 353 1.75 -22.10 -23.51
CA VAL A 353 0.94 -21.94 -22.28
C VAL A 353 1.51 -20.83 -21.40
N ARG A 354 2.85 -20.72 -21.31
CA ARG A 354 3.51 -19.61 -20.61
C ARG A 354 3.23 -18.28 -21.30
N ALA A 355 3.24 -18.24 -22.63
CA ALA A 355 2.92 -17.05 -23.40
C ALA A 355 1.46 -16.61 -23.17
N GLU A 356 0.50 -17.54 -23.18
CA GLU A 356 -0.91 -17.26 -22.89
C GLU A 356 -1.10 -16.72 -21.46
N TYR A 357 -0.43 -17.32 -20.46
CA TYR A 357 -0.45 -16.83 -19.09
C TYR A 357 0.14 -15.42 -18.98
N GLN A 358 1.30 -15.19 -19.60
CA GLN A 358 1.93 -13.87 -19.61
C GLN A 358 1.00 -12.85 -20.26
N ASP A 359 0.47 -13.12 -21.45
CA ASP A 359 -0.42 -12.21 -22.17
C ASP A 359 -1.68 -11.87 -21.35
N PHE A 360 -2.24 -12.85 -20.62
CA PHE A 360 -3.34 -12.62 -19.69
C PHE A 360 -2.96 -11.60 -18.60
N VAL A 361 -1.83 -11.79 -17.92
CA VAL A 361 -1.38 -10.89 -16.85
C VAL A 361 -1.07 -9.50 -17.40
N ILE A 362 -0.37 -9.42 -18.54
CA ILE A 362 0.01 -8.15 -19.17
C ILE A 362 -1.24 -7.36 -19.57
N LYS A 363 -2.24 -8.02 -20.15
CA LYS A 363 -3.52 -7.38 -20.51
C LYS A 363 -4.22 -6.80 -19.27
N ASP A 364 -4.36 -7.60 -18.21
CA ASP A 364 -5.01 -7.14 -16.97
C ASP A 364 -4.25 -5.96 -16.33
N LEU A 365 -2.92 -5.96 -16.36
CA LEU A 365 -2.10 -4.83 -15.90
C LEU A 365 -2.32 -3.57 -16.72
N ILE A 366 -2.33 -3.66 -18.06
CA ILE A 366 -2.57 -2.51 -18.94
C ILE A 366 -3.97 -1.94 -18.71
N ASP A 367 -4.99 -2.81 -18.61
CA ASP A 367 -6.37 -2.41 -18.35
C ASP A 367 -6.48 -1.69 -16.98
N LYS A 368 -5.84 -2.23 -15.94
CA LYS A 368 -5.79 -1.59 -14.60
C LYS A 368 -5.08 -0.24 -14.61
N PHE A 369 -3.97 -0.11 -15.33
CA PHE A 369 -3.26 1.17 -15.46
C PHE A 369 -4.08 2.22 -16.20
N GLY A 370 -4.90 1.81 -17.18
CA GLY A 370 -5.81 2.70 -17.91
C GLY A 370 -7.06 3.12 -17.11
N GLN A 371 -7.57 2.25 -16.23
CA GLN A 371 -8.76 2.54 -15.42
C GLN A 371 -8.49 3.42 -14.19
N ARG A 372 -7.26 3.40 -13.65
CA ARG A 372 -6.89 4.17 -12.44
C ARG A 372 -6.97 5.70 -12.60
N ASP A 373 -7.03 6.21 -13.84
CA ASP A 373 -7.33 7.63 -14.10
C ASP A 373 -8.74 8.05 -13.66
N ILE A 374 -9.70 7.11 -13.53
CA ILE A 374 -11.11 7.41 -13.26
C ILE A 374 -11.40 7.55 -11.74
N HIS A 375 -10.54 6.99 -10.89
CA HIS A 375 -10.70 6.96 -9.43
C HIS A 375 -9.52 7.59 -8.69
N SER A 376 -9.01 8.70 -9.22
CA SER A 376 -7.96 9.50 -8.58
C SER A 376 -8.25 9.66 -7.08
N ILE A 377 -7.33 9.16 -6.25
CA ILE A 377 -7.16 9.59 -4.86
C ILE A 377 -7.26 11.12 -4.87
N SER A 378 -7.96 11.71 -3.90
CA SER A 378 -8.29 13.14 -3.87
C SER A 378 -7.07 14.07 -4.02
N ARG A 379 -5.83 13.55 -3.84
CA ARG A 379 -4.57 14.12 -4.34
C ARG A 379 -3.57 13.02 -4.73
N PRO A 380 -2.80 13.18 -5.82
CA PRO A 380 -1.64 12.33 -6.09
C PRO A 380 -0.59 12.53 -5.00
N ILE A 381 0.18 11.48 -4.72
CA ILE A 381 1.31 11.55 -3.79
C ILE A 381 2.38 12.49 -4.37
N GLN A 382 2.92 13.34 -3.51
CA GLN A 382 3.93 14.34 -3.87
C GLN A 382 5.15 14.16 -2.99
N GLY A 383 6.37 14.35 -3.51
CA GLY A 383 7.56 14.28 -2.67
C GLY A 383 7.84 12.90 -2.07
N ILE A 384 8.49 12.89 -0.91
CA ILE A 384 9.05 11.70 -0.27
C ILE A 384 8.02 10.98 0.60
N VAL A 385 8.09 9.65 0.56
CA VAL A 385 7.34 8.72 1.40
C VAL A 385 8.35 7.76 2.05
N ILE A 386 8.52 7.84 3.37
CA ILE A 386 9.45 6.98 4.12
C ILE A 386 8.83 6.61 5.47
N THR A 387 9.24 5.48 6.03
CA THR A 387 8.99 5.17 7.44
C THR A 387 10.34 5.08 8.13
N ILE A 388 10.64 6.04 9.00
CA ILE A 388 11.92 6.11 9.71
C ILE A 388 11.85 5.27 10.99
N PRO A 389 12.83 4.40 11.26
CA PRO A 389 12.87 3.59 12.48
C PRO A 389 13.13 4.47 13.71
N SER A 390 12.81 3.93 14.89
CA SER A 390 13.18 4.56 16.16
C SER A 390 14.69 4.46 16.36
N THR A 391 15.34 5.62 16.51
CA THR A 391 16.80 5.71 16.63
C THR A 391 17.24 6.68 17.72
N GLU A 392 16.31 7.24 18.51
CA GLU A 392 16.64 8.29 19.50
C GLU A 392 17.44 9.44 18.88
N PHE A 393 17.07 9.82 17.64
CA PHE A 393 17.74 10.84 16.82
C PHE A 393 19.22 10.57 16.50
N THR A 394 19.70 9.34 16.65
CA THR A 394 21.10 8.98 16.33
C THR A 394 21.35 8.78 14.84
N ASP A 395 20.32 8.46 14.05
CA ASP A 395 20.42 8.32 12.60
C ASP A 395 19.68 9.45 11.88
N ASN A 396 20.26 9.94 10.79
CA ASN A 396 19.65 10.97 9.93
C ASN A 396 19.53 10.45 8.48
N TYR A 397 18.33 10.59 7.90
CA TYR A 397 18.03 10.14 6.55
C TYR A 397 17.99 11.33 5.60
N LEU A 398 18.94 11.38 4.66
CA LEU A 398 19.07 12.45 3.66
C LEU A 398 17.98 12.35 2.59
N LEU A 399 17.36 13.48 2.25
CA LEU A 399 16.45 13.57 1.10
C LEU A 399 17.23 13.61 -0.22
N PRO A 400 16.71 13.01 -1.30
CA PRO A 400 17.37 12.99 -2.61
C PRO A 400 17.36 14.34 -3.34
N LEU A 401 16.56 15.32 -2.89
CA LEU A 401 16.44 16.64 -3.49
C LEU A 401 16.91 17.72 -2.50
N THR A 402 17.89 18.51 -2.91
CA THR A 402 18.36 19.69 -2.16
C THR A 402 17.48 20.91 -2.41
N ILE A 403 17.53 21.90 -1.51
CA ILE A 403 16.81 23.17 -1.66
C ILE A 403 17.25 23.90 -2.94
N SER A 404 18.56 23.92 -3.22
CA SER A 404 19.09 24.57 -4.42
C SER A 404 18.61 23.90 -5.71
N GLN A 405 18.57 22.56 -5.76
CA GLN A 405 18.04 21.83 -6.91
C GLN A 405 16.56 22.09 -7.11
N ALA A 406 15.76 22.08 -6.04
CA ALA A 406 14.35 22.41 -6.10
C ALA A 406 14.12 23.84 -6.63
N TYR A 407 14.97 24.79 -6.21
CA TYR A 407 14.87 26.18 -6.66
C TYR A 407 15.24 26.35 -8.13
N GLN A 408 16.26 25.63 -8.61
CA GLN A 408 16.61 25.61 -10.03
C GLN A 408 15.46 25.10 -10.89
N GLN A 409 14.79 24.02 -10.47
CA GLN A 409 13.59 23.52 -11.15
C GLN A 409 12.45 24.54 -11.14
N TYR A 410 12.22 25.20 -10.00
CA TYR A 410 11.24 26.26 -9.89
C TYR A 410 11.52 27.40 -10.90
N LYS A 411 12.77 27.86 -10.98
CA LYS A 411 13.20 28.89 -11.95
C LYS A 411 12.96 28.53 -13.40
N MET A 412 13.14 27.27 -13.78
CA MET A 412 12.89 26.83 -15.17
C MET A 412 11.42 27.01 -15.59
N ASN A 413 10.50 26.95 -14.63
CA ASN A 413 9.06 27.09 -14.87
C ASN A 413 8.54 28.52 -14.64
N HIS A 414 9.36 29.42 -14.08
CA HIS A 414 8.97 30.78 -13.71
C HIS A 414 9.93 31.81 -14.29
N LEU A 415 9.54 32.42 -15.42
CA LEU A 415 10.35 33.41 -16.16
C LEU A 415 10.68 34.68 -15.35
N GLN A 416 9.90 34.97 -14.31
CA GLN A 416 10.11 36.09 -13.39
C GLN A 416 10.10 35.57 -11.95
N THR A 417 11.26 35.49 -11.32
CA THR A 417 11.36 35.14 -9.90
C THR A 417 11.55 36.39 -9.05
N SER A 418 10.80 36.47 -7.95
CA SER A 418 11.00 37.47 -6.90
C SER A 418 12.44 37.42 -6.35
N THR A 419 12.97 38.57 -5.94
CA THR A 419 14.24 38.66 -5.20
C THR A 419 14.09 38.16 -3.76
N ASN A 420 12.87 38.21 -3.20
CA ASN A 420 12.57 37.63 -1.89
C ASN A 420 12.17 36.15 -2.07
N ILE A 421 13.08 35.25 -1.73
CA ILE A 421 12.88 33.80 -1.82
C ILE A 421 12.32 33.30 -0.49
N ILE A 422 11.15 32.65 -0.56
CA ILE A 422 10.57 31.94 0.56
C ILE A 422 10.59 30.45 0.22
N VAL A 423 11.18 29.64 1.09
CA VAL A 423 11.17 28.18 0.98
C VAL A 423 10.03 27.65 1.84
N TYR A 424 9.18 26.81 1.27
CA TYR A 424 8.15 26.07 1.99
C TYR A 424 8.49 24.59 1.94
N ILE A 425 8.56 23.97 3.12
CA ILE A 425 8.69 22.52 3.25
C ILE A 425 7.41 22.00 3.89
N TYR A 426 6.71 21.11 3.19
CA TYR A 426 5.50 20.45 3.67
C TYR A 426 5.79 18.99 3.92
N TRP A 427 5.16 18.42 4.95
CA TRP A 427 5.20 16.99 5.21
C TRP A 427 4.05 16.56 6.10
N GLN A 428 3.83 15.25 6.12
CA GLN A 428 2.83 14.61 6.97
C GLN A 428 3.50 13.55 7.84
N ILE A 429 3.16 13.52 9.12
CA ILE A 429 3.58 12.45 10.03
C ILE A 429 2.40 11.87 10.80
N MET A 430 2.59 10.66 11.30
CA MET A 430 1.64 10.00 12.19
C MET A 430 2.41 9.19 13.22
N ASN A 431 2.08 9.36 14.51
CA ASN A 431 2.69 8.68 15.65
C ASN A 431 4.20 8.96 15.85
N GLY A 432 4.61 9.22 17.09
CA GLY A 432 6.01 9.47 17.44
C GLY A 432 6.46 10.92 17.24
N ASP A 433 7.69 11.17 17.67
CA ASP A 433 8.42 12.43 17.57
C ASP A 433 9.39 12.41 16.39
N MET A 434 9.56 13.57 15.75
CA MET A 434 10.35 13.71 14.53
C MET A 434 11.18 14.98 14.56
N MET A 435 12.38 14.90 13.98
CA MET A 435 13.20 16.05 13.69
C MET A 435 13.40 16.20 12.17
N LEU A 436 13.14 17.41 11.67
CA LEU A 436 13.50 17.86 10.34
C LEU A 436 14.73 18.76 10.48
N THR A 437 15.85 18.35 9.90
CA THR A 437 17.12 19.08 10.00
C THR A 437 17.53 19.60 8.63
N LEU A 438 17.80 20.90 8.53
CA LEU A 438 18.35 21.50 7.32
C LEU A 438 19.80 21.89 7.60
N SER A 439 20.73 21.55 6.71
CA SER A 439 22.15 21.86 6.88
C SER A 439 22.78 22.49 5.65
N ASN A 440 23.87 23.23 5.86
CA ASN A 440 24.67 23.81 4.79
C ASN A 440 25.53 22.78 4.05
N GLU A 441 26.05 21.77 4.75
CA GLU A 441 26.83 20.66 4.18
C GLU A 441 26.22 19.29 4.51
N GLN A 442 26.68 18.23 3.83
CA GLN A 442 26.19 16.88 4.13
C GLN A 442 26.66 16.42 5.51
N ILE A 443 25.76 15.84 6.31
CA ILE A 443 26.09 15.30 7.64
C ILE A 443 26.89 14.01 7.46
N ASP A 444 28.11 13.98 8.00
CA ASP A 444 29.03 12.84 8.02
C ASP A 444 29.35 12.49 9.47
N THR A 445 28.71 11.44 9.98
CA THR A 445 28.91 10.96 11.36
C THR A 445 30.33 10.45 11.62
N GLY A 446 31.10 10.16 10.58
CA GLY A 446 32.48 9.70 10.67
C GLY A 446 33.52 10.82 10.77
N LYS A 447 33.12 12.09 10.63
CA LYS A 447 34.04 13.23 10.63
C LYS A 447 33.58 14.33 11.58
N SER A 448 34.53 15.01 12.21
CA SER A 448 34.24 16.26 12.92
C SER A 448 34.01 17.36 11.90
N GLN A 449 32.82 17.96 11.93
CA GLN A 449 32.40 19.01 11.00
C GLN A 449 32.21 20.32 11.74
N SER A 450 33.29 21.11 11.88
CA SER A 450 33.25 22.38 12.63
C SER A 450 32.41 23.47 11.97
N ASN A 451 32.17 23.38 10.66
CA ASN A 451 31.42 24.36 9.87
C ASN A 451 29.98 23.91 9.57
N LEU A 452 29.55 22.79 10.17
CA LEU A 452 28.19 22.29 10.01
C LEU A 452 27.24 23.18 10.79
N HIS A 453 26.42 23.93 10.06
CA HIS A 453 25.37 24.78 10.60
C HIS A 453 24.02 24.18 10.23
N CYS A 454 23.19 23.92 11.24
CA CYS A 454 21.88 23.33 11.03
C CYS A 454 20.74 24.18 11.60
N LEU A 455 19.63 24.22 10.87
CA LEU A 455 18.31 24.53 11.40
C LEU A 455 17.65 23.23 11.84
N ILE A 456 17.23 23.17 13.10
CA ILE A 456 16.55 22.03 13.68
C ILE A 456 15.09 22.39 13.93
N CYS A 457 14.20 21.61 13.33
CA CYS A 457 12.76 21.66 13.55
C CYS A 457 12.31 20.36 14.21
N TYR A 458 12.05 20.39 15.51
CA TYR A 458 11.58 19.24 16.28
C TYR A 458 10.07 19.32 16.52
N ILE A 459 9.37 18.26 16.13
CA ILE A 459 7.96 18.03 16.44
C ILE A 459 7.88 16.96 17.50
N ALA A 460 7.31 17.33 18.65
CA ALA A 460 7.15 16.42 19.76
C ALA A 460 6.15 15.30 19.47
N GLU A 461 6.26 14.20 20.22
CA GLU A 461 5.28 13.13 20.17
C GLU A 461 3.89 13.66 20.58
N LYS A 462 2.84 13.08 19.96
CA LYS A 462 1.46 13.42 20.31
C LYS A 462 1.20 13.20 21.82
N PRO A 463 0.38 14.06 22.45
CA PRO A 463 0.08 13.94 23.87
C PRO A 463 -0.57 12.59 24.21
N SER A 464 -0.19 12.01 25.35
CA SER A 464 -0.80 10.79 25.87
C SER A 464 -2.24 11.08 26.34
N THR A 465 -3.20 10.30 25.84
CA THR A 465 -4.60 10.35 26.30
C THR A 465 -4.87 9.47 27.51
N LYS A 466 -3.85 8.77 28.04
CA LYS A 466 -4.00 7.85 29.18
C LYS A 466 -4.02 8.54 30.54
N ASP A 467 -3.48 9.76 30.63
CA ASP A 467 -3.47 10.54 31.87
C ASP A 467 -4.72 11.42 31.97
N SER A 468 -5.21 11.61 33.20
CA SER A 468 -6.34 12.50 33.51
C SER A 468 -6.01 13.99 33.31
N HIS A 469 -4.73 14.32 33.09
CA HIS A 469 -4.25 15.66 32.82
C HIS A 469 -3.59 15.72 31.45
N TYR A 470 -4.11 16.60 30.59
CA TYR A 470 -3.52 16.86 29.28
C TYR A 470 -2.12 17.49 29.45
N TYR A 471 -1.11 16.85 28.85
CA TYR A 471 0.26 17.34 28.83
C TYR A 471 0.90 17.08 27.48
N GLU A 472 1.55 18.10 26.92
CA GLU A 472 2.35 17.99 25.69
C GLU A 472 3.84 18.15 25.97
N ASN A 473 4.63 17.36 25.25
CA ASN A 473 6.07 17.56 25.13
C ASN A 473 6.37 18.81 24.28
N VAL A 474 7.57 19.37 24.46
CA VAL A 474 7.95 20.65 23.84
C VAL A 474 8.29 20.46 22.36
N SER A 475 7.52 21.03 21.44
CA SER A 475 7.96 21.22 20.04
C SER A 475 8.82 22.49 19.93
N TYR A 476 9.84 22.50 19.09
CA TYR A 476 10.78 23.64 19.04
C TYR A 476 11.48 23.88 17.68
N LEU A 477 11.98 25.10 17.53
CA LEU A 477 12.97 25.51 16.54
C LEU A 477 14.29 25.85 17.23
N HIS A 478 15.41 25.46 16.63
CA HIS A 478 16.75 25.70 17.18
C HIS A 478 17.83 25.76 16.09
N SER A 479 18.96 26.41 16.37
CA SER A 479 20.18 26.34 15.56
C SER A 479 21.28 25.65 16.37
N GLY A 480 21.79 24.51 15.88
CA GLY A 480 22.72 23.67 16.64
C GLY A 480 23.19 22.45 15.83
N GLN A 481 23.74 21.43 16.50
CA GLN A 481 24.19 20.20 15.85
C GLN A 481 23.06 19.16 15.74
N PRO A 482 23.06 18.31 14.70
CA PRO A 482 21.96 17.39 14.39
C PRO A 482 21.71 16.28 15.44
N PHE A 483 22.59 16.10 16.42
CA PHE A 483 22.49 15.04 17.44
C PHE A 483 22.27 15.59 18.85
N GLU A 484 22.02 16.90 19.00
CA GLU A 484 21.96 17.58 20.30
C GLU A 484 20.54 17.59 20.90
N HIS A 485 19.61 16.75 20.45
CA HIS A 485 18.22 16.77 20.93
C HIS A 485 18.13 16.73 22.47
N GLU A 486 18.80 15.77 23.11
CA GLU A 486 18.83 15.64 24.58
C GLU A 486 19.47 16.84 25.29
N ILE A 487 20.50 17.44 24.68
CA ILE A 487 21.18 18.63 25.21
C ILE A 487 20.23 19.83 25.15
N VAL A 488 19.57 20.04 24.01
CA VAL A 488 18.61 21.13 23.80
C VAL A 488 17.43 21.03 24.78
N ILE A 489 16.92 19.82 25.01
CA ILE A 489 15.83 19.58 25.96
C ILE A 489 16.28 19.80 27.41
N SER A 490 17.44 19.26 27.81
CA SER A 490 17.96 19.37 29.19
C SER A 490 18.35 20.80 29.55
N GLU A 491 19.02 21.52 28.65
CA GLU A 491 19.42 22.92 28.86
C GLU A 491 18.29 23.93 28.61
N ARG A 492 17.19 23.48 27.97
CA ARG A 492 16.02 24.30 27.63
C ARG A 492 16.34 25.52 26.75
N LYS A 493 17.33 25.40 25.87
CA LYS A 493 17.76 26.47 24.94
C LYS A 493 17.06 26.33 23.60
N TYR A 494 15.97 27.06 23.40
CA TYR A 494 15.19 27.04 22.16
C TYR A 494 15.20 28.41 21.49
N ALA A 495 15.22 28.45 20.15
CA ALA A 495 15.01 29.69 19.42
C ALA A 495 13.52 30.06 19.34
N ALA A 496 12.64 29.05 19.29
CA ALA A 496 11.20 29.15 19.52
C ALA A 496 10.68 27.81 20.05
N ARG A 497 9.60 27.80 20.83
CA ARG A 497 9.02 26.56 21.37
C ARG A 497 7.53 26.67 21.67
N SER A 498 6.88 25.51 21.77
CA SER A 498 5.49 25.38 22.21
C SER A 498 5.28 24.14 23.10
N ARG A 499 4.34 24.24 24.05
CA ARG A 499 3.79 23.13 24.88
C ARG A 499 2.28 22.96 24.68
N SER A 500 1.76 23.51 23.61
CA SER A 500 0.34 23.51 23.24
C SER A 500 0.15 23.29 21.74
N PHE A 501 1.20 22.81 21.08
CA PHE A 501 1.27 22.73 19.63
C PHE A 501 0.24 21.76 19.06
N PHE A 502 -0.28 20.82 19.86
CA PHE A 502 -1.29 19.85 19.44
C PHE A 502 -2.69 20.12 20.00
N ILE A 503 -2.89 21.18 20.79
CA ILE A 503 -4.21 21.50 21.35
C ILE A 503 -5.22 21.66 20.20
N GLY A 504 -6.32 20.89 20.28
CA GLY A 504 -7.41 20.93 19.30
C GLY A 504 -7.12 20.21 17.97
N CYS A 505 -5.95 19.62 17.78
CA CYS A 505 -5.64 18.82 16.59
C CYS A 505 -6.27 17.43 16.66
N ASN A 506 -6.67 16.89 15.50
CA ASN A 506 -6.87 15.45 15.38
C ASN A 506 -5.50 14.78 15.25
N THR A 507 -5.05 14.12 16.32
CA THR A 507 -3.74 13.45 16.41
C THR A 507 -3.82 11.94 16.10
N ASP A 508 -4.99 11.44 15.69
CA ASP A 508 -5.21 10.03 15.37
C ASP A 508 -5.13 9.74 13.86
N ASP A 509 -4.73 10.74 13.07
CA ASP A 509 -4.48 10.66 11.62
C ASP A 509 -3.17 11.39 11.26
N PHE A 510 -2.77 11.33 10.00
CA PHE A 510 -1.63 12.08 9.47
C PHE A 510 -1.81 13.59 9.67
N MET A 511 -0.93 14.16 10.46
CA MET A 511 -0.85 15.60 10.70
C MET A 511 0.05 16.23 9.66
N THR A 512 -0.42 17.31 9.04
CA THR A 512 0.35 18.04 8.01
C THR A 512 1.02 19.26 8.63
N PHE A 513 2.30 19.44 8.36
CA PHE A 513 3.11 20.56 8.84
C PHE A 513 3.65 21.39 7.68
N CYS A 514 3.98 22.64 7.98
CA CYS A 514 4.62 23.57 7.07
C CYS A 514 5.76 24.28 7.80
N LEU A 515 6.96 24.19 7.24
CA LEU A 515 8.10 25.02 7.62
C LEU A 515 8.29 26.08 6.53
N GLU A 516 8.06 27.34 6.88
CA GLU A 516 8.23 28.52 6.02
C GLU A 516 9.54 29.22 6.40
N ILE A 517 10.42 29.41 5.42
CA ILE A 517 11.76 29.98 5.60
C ILE A 517 11.88 31.18 4.67
N GLU A 518 11.85 32.38 5.24
CA GLU A 518 12.08 33.62 4.51
C GLU A 518 13.56 33.96 4.56
N VAL A 519 14.26 33.64 3.46
CA VAL A 519 15.73 33.68 3.39
C VAL A 519 16.26 35.11 3.53
N SER A 520 15.52 36.11 3.04
CA SER A 520 15.96 37.51 3.08
C SER A 520 15.93 38.14 4.48
N THR A 521 14.98 37.74 5.32
CA THR A 521 14.76 38.31 6.65
C THR A 521 15.37 37.45 7.75
N GLY A 522 15.78 36.21 7.45
CA GLY A 522 16.22 35.25 8.46
C GLY A 522 15.07 34.61 9.24
N LYS A 523 13.81 34.81 8.80
CA LYS A 523 12.62 34.37 9.55
C LYS A 523 12.27 32.93 9.22
N VAL A 524 12.00 32.14 10.26
CA VAL A 524 11.54 30.76 10.17
C VAL A 524 10.23 30.61 10.93
N ILE A 525 9.25 29.97 10.31
CA ILE A 525 7.92 29.73 10.89
C ILE A 525 7.56 28.26 10.72
N LEU A 526 7.29 27.57 11.83
CA LEU A 526 6.68 26.24 11.84
C LEU A 526 5.20 26.37 12.22
N SER A 527 4.32 25.74 11.44
CA SER A 527 2.89 25.70 11.72
C SER A 527 2.23 24.40 11.25
N HIS A 528 1.02 24.15 11.75
CA HIS A 528 0.12 23.19 11.13
C HIS A 528 -0.32 23.64 9.74
N ALA A 529 -0.60 22.66 8.89
CA ALA A 529 -1.22 22.78 7.58
C ALA A 529 -2.31 21.70 7.43
N GLY A 530 -3.01 21.69 6.31
CA GLY A 530 -4.09 20.74 6.03
C GLY A 530 -5.33 20.97 6.89
N SER A 531 -6.00 19.89 7.29
CA SER A 531 -7.22 19.95 8.10
C SER A 531 -6.97 20.50 9.50
N ASN A 532 -5.84 20.16 10.13
CA ASN A 532 -5.53 20.60 11.50
C ASN A 532 -5.28 22.12 11.59
N SER A 533 -4.87 22.79 10.50
CA SER A 533 -4.70 24.25 10.50
C SER A 533 -6.01 25.02 10.66
N ILE A 534 -7.16 24.34 10.55
CA ILE A 534 -8.49 24.90 10.81
C ILE A 534 -8.72 25.07 12.31
N TYR A 535 -8.23 24.12 13.11
CA TYR A 535 -8.51 24.04 14.55
C TYR A 535 -7.36 24.59 15.39
N ASN A 536 -6.13 24.47 14.90
CA ASN A 536 -4.94 24.95 15.59
C ASN A 536 -4.19 25.94 14.68
N HIS A 537 -4.04 27.16 15.19
CA HIS A 537 -3.35 28.26 14.50
C HIS A 537 -2.01 28.62 15.16
N GLU A 538 -1.52 27.79 16.09
CA GLU A 538 -0.26 28.00 16.76
C GLU A 538 0.90 27.97 15.76
N LYS A 539 1.84 28.90 15.95
CA LYS A 539 3.02 29.06 15.10
C LYS A 539 4.25 29.25 15.98
N LEU A 540 5.29 28.48 15.71
CA LEU A 540 6.61 28.74 16.26
C LEU A 540 7.36 29.62 15.28
N CYS A 541 7.67 30.84 15.68
CA CYS A 541 8.37 31.82 14.87
C CYS A 541 9.71 32.17 15.51
N SER A 542 10.79 32.15 14.74
CA SER A 542 12.08 32.69 15.17
C SER A 542 12.75 33.46 14.03
N THR A 543 13.73 34.29 14.36
CA THR A 543 14.54 35.03 13.39
C THR A 543 16.00 34.77 13.68
N PHE A 544 16.72 34.23 12.70
CA PHE A 544 18.13 33.89 12.79
C PHE A 544 18.96 34.96 12.09
N SER A 545 19.95 35.51 12.79
CA SER A 545 20.94 36.38 12.17
C SER A 545 21.90 35.55 11.32
N LYS A 546 22.43 36.13 10.24
CA LYS A 546 23.45 35.49 9.40
C LYS A 546 24.69 35.02 10.18
N THR A 547 25.02 35.71 11.27
CA THR A 547 26.12 35.34 12.16
C THR A 547 25.87 34.09 13.01
N ASN A 548 24.60 33.79 13.29
CA ASN A 548 24.21 32.58 14.04
C ASN A 548 23.92 31.43 13.07
N LEU A 549 23.09 31.69 12.06
CA LEU A 549 22.71 30.72 11.05
C LEU A 549 22.32 31.46 9.77
N ASP A 550 23.17 31.39 8.73
CA ASP A 550 22.83 31.95 7.42
C ASP A 550 21.90 31.00 6.66
N LEU A 551 20.60 31.37 6.62
CA LEU A 551 19.58 30.59 5.92
C LEU A 551 19.80 30.51 4.40
N THR A 552 20.66 31.36 3.82
CA THR A 552 21.02 31.31 2.39
C THR A 552 21.94 30.13 2.05
N GLU A 553 22.62 29.57 3.05
CA GLU A 553 23.57 28.47 2.87
C GLU A 553 22.92 27.10 3.09
N LEU A 554 21.73 27.05 3.72
CA LEU A 554 21.01 25.80 3.97
C LEU A 554 20.61 25.12 2.65
N ASN A 555 21.00 23.86 2.49
CA ASN A 555 20.85 23.16 1.23
C ASN A 555 20.35 21.72 1.37
N TYR A 556 20.84 20.98 2.35
CA TYR A 556 20.50 19.56 2.55
C TYR A 556 19.38 19.42 3.58
N ILE A 557 18.55 18.40 3.43
CA ILE A 557 17.40 18.14 4.30
C ILE A 557 17.49 16.71 4.81
N TYR A 558 17.33 16.54 6.12
CA TYR A 558 17.35 15.26 6.80
C TYR A 558 16.11 15.08 7.64
N VAL A 559 15.73 13.83 7.84
CA VAL A 559 14.68 13.43 8.76
C VAL A 559 15.22 12.38 9.74
N SER A 560 14.79 12.47 11.00
CA SER A 560 15.13 11.51 12.05
C SER A 560 14.00 11.39 13.08
N ALA A 561 14.02 10.30 13.84
CA ALA A 561 12.95 9.93 14.79
C ALA A 561 13.53 9.51 16.14
N GLY A 562 12.76 9.77 17.19
CA GLY A 562 13.12 9.46 18.57
C GLY A 562 12.80 8.02 18.95
N ALA A 563 11.97 7.85 19.98
CA ALA A 563 11.65 6.57 20.60
C ALA A 563 10.65 5.71 19.78
N HIS A 564 10.05 6.28 18.73
CA HIS A 564 9.02 5.63 17.94
C HIS A 564 9.37 5.61 16.45
N THR A 565 8.85 4.61 15.74
CA THR A 565 8.91 4.56 14.28
C THR A 565 7.91 5.56 13.70
N VAL A 566 8.36 6.44 12.80
CA VAL A 566 7.54 7.53 12.25
C VAL A 566 7.33 7.36 10.75
N PRO A 567 6.11 7.06 10.27
CA PRO A 567 5.76 7.21 8.87
C PRO A 567 5.69 8.69 8.48
N ILE A 568 6.47 9.06 7.47
CA ILE A 568 6.47 10.37 6.81
C ILE A 568 5.86 10.23 5.42
N ARG A 569 4.90 11.09 5.09
CA ARG A 569 4.26 11.17 3.77
C ARG A 569 4.33 12.59 3.25
N ASN A 570 4.26 12.72 1.93
CA ASN A 570 4.16 14.00 1.25
C ASN A 570 5.21 15.04 1.69
N LEU A 571 6.46 14.61 1.88
CA LEU A 571 7.57 15.50 2.23
C LEU A 571 8.15 16.13 0.96
N PHE A 572 7.86 17.41 0.71
CA PHE A 572 8.30 18.12 -0.50
C PHE A 572 8.65 19.59 -0.23
N ILE A 573 9.41 20.16 -1.16
CA ILE A 573 9.89 21.54 -1.16
C ILE A 573 9.18 22.31 -2.27
N THR A 574 8.77 23.54 -1.98
CA THR A 574 8.23 24.47 -2.97
C THR A 574 8.58 25.91 -2.62
N PHE A 575 8.46 26.80 -3.59
CA PHE A 575 8.73 28.23 -3.44
C PHE A 575 7.44 29.07 -3.54
N GLU A 576 6.31 28.38 -3.61
CA GLU A 576 4.97 28.96 -3.61
C GLU A 576 4.12 28.29 -2.55
N LYS A 577 3.43 29.12 -1.77
CA LYS A 577 2.56 28.65 -0.71
C LYS A 577 1.43 27.80 -1.28
N GLN A 578 1.29 26.58 -0.78
CA GLN A 578 0.26 25.64 -1.23
C GLN A 578 -1.09 25.98 -0.58
N MET A 579 -1.86 26.85 -1.23
CA MET A 579 -3.12 27.38 -0.69
C MET A 579 -4.15 26.30 -0.31
N ASN A 580 -4.16 25.19 -1.03
CA ASN A 580 -4.99 24.02 -0.75
C ASN A 580 -4.61 23.27 0.54
N LEU A 581 -3.45 23.55 1.12
CA LEU A 581 -2.99 23.07 2.44
C LEU A 581 -3.17 24.13 3.53
N HIS A 582 -3.72 25.30 3.21
CA HIS A 582 -3.99 26.37 4.19
C HIS A 582 -5.47 26.79 4.08
N PRO A 583 -6.42 25.89 4.39
CA PRO A 583 -7.84 26.21 4.36
C PRO A 583 -8.15 27.36 5.32
N THR A 584 -8.97 28.31 4.86
CA THR A 584 -9.41 29.47 5.64
C THR A 584 -10.91 29.69 5.47
N PHE A 585 -11.58 30.12 6.55
CA PHE A 585 -12.98 30.54 6.51
C PHE A 585 -13.16 32.00 6.04
N ASP A 586 -12.05 32.74 5.85
CA ASP A 586 -12.09 34.15 5.45
C ASP A 586 -12.32 34.32 3.94
N ARG A 587 -13.52 34.79 3.57
CA ARG A 587 -13.91 35.12 2.19
C ARG A 587 -13.03 36.21 1.56
N ASN A 588 -12.34 37.04 2.35
CA ASN A 588 -11.44 38.08 1.84
C ASN A 588 -10.06 37.54 1.45
N PHE A 589 -9.58 36.48 2.10
CA PHE A 589 -8.34 35.80 1.71
C PHE A 589 -8.48 35.13 0.33
N ALA A 590 -9.68 34.65 -0.01
CA ALA A 590 -10.03 34.14 -1.33
C ALA A 590 -9.99 35.22 -2.43
N LYS A 591 -10.21 36.51 -2.09
CA LYS A 591 -10.13 37.63 -3.05
C LYS A 591 -8.70 38.03 -3.36
N SER A 592 -7.77 37.90 -2.42
CA SER A 592 -6.33 38.10 -2.64
C SER A 592 -5.77 37.14 -3.70
N ALA A 593 -6.36 35.94 -3.79
CA ALA A 593 -6.00 34.91 -4.77
C ALA A 593 -6.46 35.23 -6.22
N SER A 594 -7.30 36.25 -6.43
CA SER A 594 -7.85 36.60 -7.75
C SER A 594 -7.08 37.71 -8.48
N LEU A 595 -5.99 38.23 -7.90
CA LEU A 595 -5.20 39.34 -8.44
C LEU A 595 -3.81 38.93 -8.99
N LEU A 596 -3.55 37.63 -9.20
CA LEU A 596 -2.41 37.20 -10.01
C LEU A 596 -2.75 37.32 -11.52
N PRO A 597 -1.80 37.67 -12.41
CA PRO A 597 -2.09 37.91 -13.82
C PRO A 597 -2.62 36.64 -14.49
N ARG A 598 -3.88 36.70 -14.90
CA ARG A 598 -4.58 35.64 -15.63
C ARG A 598 -4.09 35.62 -17.10
N ARG A 599 -3.08 34.82 -17.42
CA ARG A 599 -2.71 34.38 -18.80
C ARG A 599 -1.93 33.06 -18.69
N MET A 600 -2.28 31.92 -19.30
CA MET A 600 -3.39 31.51 -20.15
C MET A 600 -3.74 30.05 -19.81
N SER A 601 -4.97 29.80 -19.37
CA SER A 601 -5.64 28.51 -19.53
C SER A 601 -6.51 28.64 -20.78
N ASN A 602 -6.13 27.99 -21.87
CA ASN A 602 -6.97 27.93 -23.06
C ASN A 602 -8.08 26.90 -22.84
N ASP A 603 -9.15 27.35 -22.17
CA ASP A 603 -10.49 26.82 -22.34
C ASP A 603 -11.35 27.93 -22.96
N THR A 604 -11.29 28.06 -24.28
CA THR A 604 -12.29 28.83 -25.03
C THR A 604 -13.54 27.98 -25.20
N ALA A 605 -14.50 28.21 -24.32
CA ALA A 605 -15.91 27.98 -24.60
C ALA A 605 -16.30 28.85 -25.81
N TYR A 606 -16.62 28.22 -26.94
CA TYR A 606 -17.16 28.92 -28.11
C TYR A 606 -18.67 29.07 -27.97
N ASN A 607 -19.10 30.34 -27.96
CA ASN A 607 -20.48 30.76 -28.07
C ASN A 607 -21.06 30.37 -29.44
N ILE A 608 -22.29 29.87 -29.43
CA ILE A 608 -23.14 29.66 -30.60
C ILE A 608 -23.74 31.02 -31.00
N ASN A 609 -23.55 31.43 -32.26
CA ASN A 609 -24.60 32.09 -33.04
C ASN A 609 -24.29 32.14 -34.55
N ASN A 610 -25.10 31.38 -35.30
CA ASN A 610 -25.71 31.67 -36.61
C ASN A 610 -25.00 32.56 -37.65
N LYS A 611 -24.63 31.99 -38.81
CA LYS A 611 -25.32 32.16 -40.12
C LYS A 611 -24.54 31.53 -41.30
N ASN A 612 -25.23 30.60 -41.97
CA ASN A 612 -25.38 30.33 -43.43
C ASN A 612 -24.20 30.03 -44.39
N ILE A 613 -24.56 29.14 -45.35
CA ILE A 613 -24.09 28.91 -46.74
C ILE A 613 -23.00 27.83 -46.90
N SER A 614 -23.36 26.57 -47.24
CA SER A 614 -23.46 25.93 -48.60
C SER A 614 -22.08 25.59 -49.21
N LEU A 615 -21.81 24.55 -50.01
CA LEU A 615 -22.46 23.37 -50.60
C LEU A 615 -21.31 22.61 -51.34
N LEU A 616 -21.53 21.35 -51.75
CA LEU A 616 -20.77 20.52 -52.74
C LEU A 616 -19.50 19.80 -52.25
N GLU A 617 -19.47 18.46 -52.15
CA GLU A 617 -19.29 17.44 -53.23
C GLU A 617 -17.81 17.39 -53.71
N THR A 618 -17.10 16.29 -53.97
CA THR A 618 -17.44 14.90 -54.34
C THR A 618 -16.17 14.00 -54.28
N SER A 619 -16.37 12.70 -54.02
CA SER A 619 -15.71 11.49 -54.56
C SER A 619 -14.19 11.41 -54.84
N ASN A 620 -13.53 10.34 -54.35
CA ASN A 620 -13.27 9.12 -55.15
C ASN A 620 -12.52 8.01 -54.37
N GLU A 621 -12.95 6.78 -54.64
CA GLU A 621 -12.48 5.49 -54.09
C GLU A 621 -11.34 4.83 -54.92
N LYS A 622 -10.79 3.74 -54.33
CA LYS A 622 -10.08 2.55 -54.88
C LYS A 622 -8.54 2.62 -54.77
N ASP A 623 -7.82 1.66 -54.18
CA ASP A 623 -7.94 0.19 -54.29
C ASP A 623 -7.27 -0.63 -53.13
N LYS A 624 -7.87 -1.81 -52.86
CA LYS A 624 -7.36 -3.13 -52.35
C LYS A 624 -6.63 -3.23 -51.00
N LYS A 625 -7.21 -3.82 -49.95
CA LYS A 625 -7.54 -5.26 -49.66
C LYS A 625 -6.34 -6.19 -49.52
N SER A 626 -5.91 -6.43 -48.26
CA SER A 626 -5.45 -7.74 -47.75
C SER A 626 -5.20 -7.76 -46.22
N VAL A 627 -6.19 -7.51 -45.35
CA VAL A 627 -6.14 -7.94 -43.92
C VAL A 627 -7.57 -8.12 -43.37
N ASP A 628 -8.28 -9.13 -43.86
CA ASP A 628 -9.58 -9.54 -43.28
C ASP A 628 -9.36 -10.81 -42.45
N LEU A 629 -9.15 -10.64 -41.14
CA LEU A 629 -9.59 -11.58 -40.11
C LEU A 629 -9.62 -10.99 -38.68
N VAL A 630 -9.18 -9.73 -38.46
CA VAL A 630 -9.17 -9.07 -37.14
C VAL A 630 -10.22 -7.93 -37.03
N SER A 631 -10.83 -7.50 -38.15
CA SER A 631 -11.79 -6.37 -38.16
C SER A 631 -13.16 -6.69 -37.54
N ASN A 632 -13.57 -7.98 -37.52
CA ASN A 632 -14.91 -8.38 -37.05
C ASN A 632 -15.13 -8.27 -35.53
N VAL A 633 -14.08 -8.00 -34.75
CA VAL A 633 -14.19 -7.75 -33.29
C VAL A 633 -14.33 -6.24 -33.00
N ILE A 634 -13.85 -5.37 -33.89
CA ILE A 634 -13.81 -3.92 -33.68
C ILE A 634 -15.09 -3.22 -34.17
N ASP A 635 -15.75 -3.74 -35.21
CA ASP A 635 -16.99 -3.13 -35.70
C ASP A 635 -18.21 -3.40 -34.79
N LYS A 636 -18.16 -4.43 -33.93
CA LYS A 636 -19.17 -4.63 -32.86
C LYS A 636 -18.99 -3.72 -31.64
N MET A 637 -17.86 -3.01 -31.52
CA MET A 637 -17.63 -2.06 -30.43
C MET A 637 -18.01 -0.62 -30.78
N LYS A 638 -18.22 -0.29 -32.06
CA LYS A 638 -18.61 1.06 -32.50
C LYS A 638 -20.10 1.37 -32.33
N ASP A 639 -20.96 0.35 -32.34
CA ASP A 639 -22.40 0.53 -32.10
C ASP A 639 -22.78 0.72 -30.62
N PHE A 640 -21.82 0.64 -29.69
CA PHE A 640 -22.08 0.85 -28.25
C PHE A 640 -21.69 2.24 -27.72
N PHE A 641 -20.94 3.05 -28.50
CA PHE A 641 -20.43 4.35 -28.04
C PHE A 641 -20.87 5.55 -28.89
N GLY A 642 -21.81 5.37 -29.81
CA GLY A 642 -22.22 6.41 -30.76
C GLY A 642 -23.71 6.73 -30.77
N SER A 643 -24.25 7.32 -29.69
CA SER A 643 -25.41 8.22 -29.74
C SER A 643 -25.74 8.80 -28.36
N GLY A 644 -25.54 10.11 -28.18
CA GLY A 644 -25.99 10.80 -26.97
C GLY A 644 -25.30 12.13 -26.71
N ASN A 645 -25.45 13.11 -27.62
CA ASN A 645 -25.19 14.51 -27.30
C ASN A 645 -26.22 14.98 -26.27
N GLY A 646 -25.84 14.96 -25.00
CA GLY A 646 -26.49 15.64 -23.88
C GLY A 646 -25.43 15.83 -22.80
N LEU A 647 -25.24 17.06 -22.34
CA LEU A 647 -24.25 17.40 -21.30
C LEU A 647 -24.45 16.50 -20.07
N SER A 648 -23.68 15.44 -19.96
CA SER A 648 -23.79 14.48 -18.86
C SER A 648 -23.17 15.10 -17.61
N LEU A 649 -24.03 15.48 -16.67
CA LEU A 649 -23.61 15.91 -15.33
C LEU A 649 -22.83 14.78 -14.64
N LYS A 650 -21.72 15.13 -13.97
CA LYS A 650 -20.88 14.15 -13.28
C LYS A 650 -21.68 13.42 -12.21
N SER A 651 -21.54 12.10 -12.07
CA SER A 651 -22.21 11.37 -11.00
C SER A 651 -21.81 11.90 -9.62
N CYS A 652 -22.79 12.12 -8.75
CA CYS A 652 -22.56 12.56 -7.38
C CYS A 652 -21.79 11.47 -6.60
N PRO A 653 -20.70 11.81 -5.89
CA PRO A 653 -19.92 10.83 -5.12
C PRO A 653 -20.76 10.17 -4.01
N ASP A 654 -21.73 10.90 -3.44
CA ASP A 654 -22.61 10.37 -2.39
C ASP A 654 -23.81 9.58 -2.95
N SER A 655 -24.02 9.57 -4.28
CA SER A 655 -25.05 8.78 -4.95
C SER A 655 -26.44 8.91 -4.28
N ILE A 656 -27.11 7.79 -3.98
CA ILE A 656 -28.42 7.76 -3.29
C ILE A 656 -28.39 8.30 -1.85
N TYR A 657 -27.20 8.51 -1.27
CA TYR A 657 -26.98 9.02 0.09
C TYR A 657 -26.79 10.54 0.14
N CYS A 658 -26.78 11.23 -1.01
CA CYS A 658 -26.54 12.65 -1.09
C CYS A 658 -27.61 13.48 -0.34
N LEU A 659 -27.19 14.14 0.75
CA LEU A 659 -28.02 15.08 1.50
C LEU A 659 -28.21 16.42 0.78
N LEU A 660 -27.23 16.82 -0.02
CA LEU A 660 -27.24 18.12 -0.71
C LEU A 660 -28.32 18.18 -1.80
N GLN A 661 -28.66 17.04 -2.42
CA GLN A 661 -29.67 16.95 -3.49
C GLN A 661 -31.02 17.57 -3.10
N PHE A 662 -31.42 17.41 -1.83
CA PHE A 662 -32.72 17.87 -1.29
C PHE A 662 -32.58 19.02 -0.28
N SER A 663 -31.39 19.60 -0.18
CA SER A 663 -31.13 20.75 0.69
C SER A 663 -31.50 22.06 0.00
N ASP A 664 -31.42 23.16 0.73
CA ASP A 664 -31.59 24.51 0.16
C ASP A 664 -30.51 24.83 -0.90
N GLU A 665 -29.36 24.14 -0.87
CA GLU A 665 -28.30 24.23 -1.89
C GLU A 665 -28.51 23.27 -3.07
N GLY A 666 -29.58 22.48 -3.05
CA GLY A 666 -29.93 21.47 -4.04
C GLY A 666 -29.88 21.94 -5.49
N PRO A 667 -30.46 23.10 -5.86
CA PRO A 667 -30.40 23.60 -7.24
C PRO A 667 -28.96 23.82 -7.74
N THR A 668 -28.08 24.30 -6.86
CA THR A 668 -26.65 24.52 -7.20
C THR A 668 -25.91 23.20 -7.33
N HIS A 669 -26.17 22.25 -6.42
CA HIS A 669 -25.58 20.92 -6.43
C HIS A 669 -26.03 20.11 -7.65
N ASN A 670 -27.33 20.08 -7.91
CA ASN A 670 -27.96 19.34 -9.01
C ASN A 670 -27.61 19.92 -10.40
N SER A 671 -27.15 21.18 -10.48
CA SER A 671 -26.59 21.75 -11.71
C SER A 671 -25.19 21.24 -12.06
N LYS A 672 -24.51 20.58 -11.11
CA LYS A 672 -23.13 20.08 -11.25
C LYS A 672 -23.05 18.56 -11.22
N PHE A 673 -23.95 17.94 -10.47
CA PHE A 673 -23.92 16.50 -10.21
C PHE A 673 -25.24 15.80 -10.57
N SER A 674 -25.14 14.62 -11.15
CA SER A 674 -26.26 13.72 -11.38
C SER A 674 -26.40 12.67 -10.26
N HIS A 675 -27.62 12.21 -10.01
CA HIS A 675 -27.93 11.20 -8.98
C HIS A 675 -28.78 10.07 -9.58
N PRO A 676 -28.72 8.84 -9.04
CA PRO A 676 -29.66 7.80 -9.44
C PRO A 676 -31.10 8.22 -9.23
N CYS A 677 -31.92 8.05 -10.28
CA CYS A 677 -33.35 8.27 -10.18
C CYS A 677 -33.93 7.27 -9.18
N ARG A 678 -34.66 7.78 -8.19
CA ARG A 678 -35.23 6.95 -7.12
C ARG A 678 -36.34 6.04 -7.58
N PHE A 679 -36.95 6.34 -8.73
CA PHE A 679 -37.97 5.52 -9.35
C PHE A 679 -37.41 4.69 -10.51
N SER A 680 -36.13 4.84 -10.85
CA SER A 680 -35.48 4.11 -11.93
C SER A 680 -36.32 4.17 -13.22
N GLU A 681 -36.64 3.04 -13.83
CA GLU A 681 -37.52 2.92 -15.00
C GLU A 681 -39.02 3.23 -14.74
N LEU A 682 -39.45 3.36 -13.49
CA LEU A 682 -40.83 3.77 -13.13
C LEU A 682 -40.99 5.29 -13.05
N CYS A 683 -39.92 6.06 -13.28
CA CYS A 683 -39.98 7.51 -13.22
C CYS A 683 -40.86 8.07 -14.35
N ARG A 684 -41.82 8.92 -13.99
CA ARG A 684 -42.73 9.57 -14.95
C ARG A 684 -42.27 10.97 -15.36
N ASP A 685 -41.38 11.57 -14.57
CA ASP A 685 -40.88 12.93 -14.75
C ASP A 685 -39.34 12.90 -14.69
N PRO A 686 -38.66 12.65 -15.83
CA PRO A 686 -37.22 12.57 -15.86
C PRO A 686 -36.59 13.97 -15.73
N GLU A 687 -35.97 14.24 -14.58
CA GLU A 687 -35.20 15.47 -14.39
C GLU A 687 -33.77 15.33 -14.96
N PRO A 688 -33.17 16.39 -15.55
CA PRO A 688 -31.87 16.32 -16.20
C PRO A 688 -30.70 15.90 -15.29
N HIS A 689 -30.85 16.08 -13.97
CA HIS A 689 -29.86 15.73 -12.96
C HIS A 689 -30.10 14.34 -12.35
N LEU A 690 -31.02 13.55 -12.90
CA LEU A 690 -31.30 12.18 -12.49
C LEU A 690 -30.90 11.17 -13.57
N THR A 691 -30.08 10.19 -13.22
CA THR A 691 -29.71 9.07 -14.09
C THR A 691 -30.75 7.96 -13.96
N HIS A 692 -31.39 7.59 -15.08
CA HIS A 692 -32.42 6.56 -15.15
C HIS A 692 -31.83 5.22 -15.57
N ILE A 693 -30.85 4.74 -14.81
CA ILE A 693 -30.25 3.43 -15.05
C ILE A 693 -31.25 2.37 -14.59
N PRO A 694 -31.61 1.37 -15.42
CA PRO A 694 -32.54 0.32 -15.03
C PRO A 694 -32.06 -0.40 -13.77
N HIS A 695 -32.89 -0.44 -12.73
CA HIS A 695 -32.59 -1.14 -11.49
C HIS A 695 -33.29 -2.51 -11.54
N GLN A 696 -32.59 -3.53 -12.02
CA GLN A 696 -33.17 -4.84 -12.34
C GLN A 696 -33.44 -5.69 -11.09
N VAL A 697 -34.41 -5.27 -10.28
CA VAL A 697 -34.83 -5.98 -9.06
C VAL A 697 -36.23 -6.59 -9.23
N PRO A 698 -36.48 -7.78 -8.67
CA PRO A 698 -37.78 -8.44 -8.78
C PRO A 698 -38.89 -7.61 -8.12
N ARG A 699 -40.14 -7.78 -8.58
CA ARG A 699 -41.29 -7.17 -7.92
C ARG A 699 -41.60 -7.89 -6.60
N CYS A 700 -41.88 -7.14 -5.54
CA CYS A 700 -42.29 -7.72 -4.26
C CYS A 700 -43.61 -8.50 -4.44
N SER A 701 -43.68 -9.72 -3.91
CA SER A 701 -44.89 -10.57 -3.94
C SER A 701 -46.11 -9.92 -3.26
N SER A 702 -45.86 -9.07 -2.26
CA SER A 702 -46.91 -8.35 -1.52
C SER A 702 -47.23 -6.97 -2.10
N ASP A 703 -46.42 -6.45 -3.04
CA ASP A 703 -46.57 -5.17 -3.73
C ASP A 703 -47.15 -4.05 -2.82
N ARG A 704 -48.37 -3.55 -3.09
CA ARG A 704 -48.99 -2.47 -2.30
C ARG A 704 -49.29 -2.82 -0.84
N ASN A 705 -49.37 -4.10 -0.50
CA ASN A 705 -49.66 -4.60 0.85
C ASN A 705 -48.39 -5.05 1.61
N CYS A 706 -47.20 -4.73 1.08
CA CYS A 706 -45.95 -5.10 1.72
C CYS A 706 -45.80 -4.42 3.08
N LYS A 707 -45.45 -5.19 4.11
CA LYS A 707 -45.20 -4.69 5.47
C LYS A 707 -43.81 -4.06 5.63
N ASP A 708 -42.92 -4.32 4.68
CA ASP A 708 -41.51 -3.89 4.71
C ASP A 708 -41.25 -2.62 3.88
N LEU A 709 -42.30 -1.83 3.58
CA LEU A 709 -42.17 -0.57 2.83
C LEU A 709 -41.30 0.48 3.54
N CYS A 710 -41.16 0.37 4.86
CA CYS A 710 -40.30 1.20 5.71
C CYS A 710 -38.84 0.70 5.78
N ASN A 711 -38.51 -0.45 5.17
CA ASN A 711 -37.17 -1.00 5.20
C ASN A 711 -36.40 -0.57 3.92
N PRO A 712 -35.38 0.28 4.04
CA PRO A 712 -34.65 0.79 2.87
C PRO A 712 -33.88 -0.28 2.10
N ILE A 713 -33.46 -1.37 2.75
CA ILE A 713 -32.80 -2.50 2.08
C ILE A 713 -33.82 -3.27 1.25
N HIS A 714 -34.98 -3.58 1.83
CA HIS A 714 -36.07 -4.25 1.11
C HIS A 714 -36.54 -3.46 -0.10
N ARG A 715 -36.69 -2.13 0.04
CA ARG A 715 -37.08 -1.23 -1.06
C ARG A 715 -36.09 -1.23 -2.22
N ALA A 716 -34.81 -1.42 -1.93
CA ALA A 716 -33.77 -1.53 -2.94
C ALA A 716 -33.59 -2.96 -3.48
N GLN A 717 -34.10 -4.01 -2.82
CA GLN A 717 -34.08 -5.39 -3.33
C GLN A 717 -35.35 -5.79 -4.07
N TYR A 718 -36.47 -5.09 -3.81
CA TYR A 718 -37.75 -5.41 -4.38
C TYR A 718 -38.53 -4.18 -4.80
N ARG A 719 -39.08 -4.23 -6.00
CA ARG A 719 -39.90 -3.16 -6.56
C ARG A 719 -41.34 -3.21 -6.05
N HIS A 720 -41.90 -2.02 -5.83
CA HIS A 720 -43.29 -1.83 -5.39
C HIS A 720 -43.99 -0.80 -6.27
N THR A 721 -45.22 -1.08 -6.68
CA THR A 721 -45.97 -0.22 -7.60
C THR A 721 -46.33 1.12 -6.94
N GLY A 722 -45.85 2.22 -7.51
CA GLY A 722 -46.15 3.57 -7.03
C GLY A 722 -45.24 4.05 -5.90
N TRP A 723 -44.18 3.30 -5.56
CA TRP A 723 -43.21 3.66 -4.53
C TRP A 723 -41.80 3.72 -5.14
N SER A 724 -40.91 4.53 -4.55
CA SER A 724 -39.52 4.64 -5.01
C SER A 724 -38.69 3.40 -4.63
N ASP A 725 -37.74 3.01 -5.46
CA ASP A 725 -36.78 1.94 -5.15
C ASP A 725 -35.80 2.41 -4.04
N PHE A 726 -35.48 3.71 -3.98
CA PHE A 726 -34.59 4.29 -2.97
C PHE A 726 -35.26 5.37 -2.11
N LEU A 727 -35.01 5.35 -0.79
CA LEU A 727 -35.53 6.33 0.20
C LEU A 727 -34.65 7.58 0.28
N ILE A 728 -35.23 8.71 0.72
CA ILE A 728 -34.53 10.02 0.82
C ILE A 728 -33.65 10.05 2.06
N PRO A 729 -32.36 10.37 1.98
CA PRO A 729 -31.54 10.48 3.17
C PRO A 729 -32.13 11.54 4.10
N CYS A 730 -32.51 11.14 5.31
CA CYS A 730 -33.03 12.03 6.33
C CYS A 730 -31.93 13.02 6.73
N ARG A 731 -32.25 14.31 6.81
CA ARG A 731 -31.29 15.34 7.24
C ARG A 731 -30.63 15.03 8.59
N ASP A 732 -31.39 14.42 9.50
CA ASP A 732 -30.91 14.07 10.84
C ASP A 732 -30.26 12.67 10.91
N GLN A 733 -30.32 11.88 9.82
CA GLN A 733 -29.74 10.53 9.73
C GLN A 733 -30.04 9.69 10.99
N GLU A 734 -29.02 9.06 11.58
CA GLU A 734 -29.13 8.25 12.80
C GLU A 734 -29.64 9.02 14.03
N LYS A 735 -29.61 10.36 14.00
CA LYS A 735 -30.09 11.23 15.10
C LYS A 735 -31.57 11.58 14.98
N CYS A 736 -32.25 11.17 13.91
CA CYS A 736 -33.67 11.45 13.72
C CYS A 736 -34.53 10.75 14.79
N ARG A 737 -35.41 11.51 15.44
CA ARG A 737 -36.33 10.98 16.46
C ARG A 737 -37.72 10.64 15.91
N ASN A 738 -37.99 10.91 14.63
CA ASN A 738 -39.28 10.64 14.01
C ASN A 738 -39.35 9.19 13.54
N SER A 739 -40.04 8.36 14.31
CA SER A 739 -40.23 6.93 14.03
C SER A 739 -41.56 6.61 13.35
N SER A 740 -42.33 7.61 12.90
CA SER A 740 -43.61 7.37 12.25
C SER A 740 -43.44 6.64 10.91
N ASP A 741 -44.37 5.74 10.59
CA ASP A 741 -44.32 4.99 9.33
C ASP A 741 -44.34 5.93 8.12
N GLN A 742 -45.12 7.02 8.15
CA GLN A 742 -45.13 8.03 7.09
C GLN A 742 -43.74 8.62 6.83
N HIS A 743 -42.95 8.85 7.88
CA HIS A 743 -41.58 9.33 7.77
C HIS A 743 -40.66 8.23 7.23
N ARG A 744 -40.74 7.02 7.79
CA ARG A 744 -39.87 5.88 7.41
C ARG A 744 -40.16 5.31 6.03
N MET A 745 -41.36 5.51 5.49
CA MET A 745 -41.69 5.16 4.11
C MET A 745 -41.05 6.08 3.08
N LYS A 746 -40.62 7.28 3.50
CA LYS A 746 -40.04 8.33 2.65
C LYS A 746 -38.54 8.50 2.86
N TYR A 747 -38.05 8.36 4.10
CA TYR A 747 -36.67 8.68 4.46
C TYR A 747 -35.87 7.48 4.99
N SER A 748 -34.57 7.45 4.66
CA SER A 748 -33.55 6.59 5.26
C SER A 748 -32.76 7.34 6.33
N HIS A 749 -32.23 6.64 7.31
CA HIS A 749 -31.56 7.17 8.50
C HIS A 749 -30.10 6.76 8.60
N GLY A 750 -29.43 6.59 7.47
CA GLY A 750 -28.01 6.23 7.38
C GLY A 750 -27.75 4.76 7.08
N GLU A 751 -28.80 3.98 6.77
CA GLU A 751 -28.64 2.58 6.41
C GLU A 751 -27.76 2.44 5.15
N ARG A 752 -26.72 1.60 5.23
CA ARG A 752 -25.80 1.34 4.13
C ARG A 752 -26.37 0.36 3.11
N VAL A 753 -27.47 0.76 2.46
CA VAL A 753 -28.27 -0.05 1.53
C VAL A 753 -27.44 -0.84 0.51
N MET A 754 -26.57 -0.18 -0.26
CA MET A 754 -25.79 -0.84 -1.33
C MET A 754 -24.74 -1.82 -0.79
N GLU A 755 -24.12 -1.52 0.36
CA GLU A 755 -23.16 -2.44 0.99
C GLU A 755 -23.85 -3.69 1.51
N THR A 756 -25.05 -3.54 2.10
CA THR A 756 -25.81 -4.67 2.62
C THR A 756 -26.35 -5.55 1.50
N ILE A 757 -26.83 -4.98 0.40
CA ILE A 757 -27.27 -5.76 -0.78
C ILE A 757 -26.10 -6.57 -1.36
N LYS A 758 -24.95 -5.94 -1.54
CA LYS A 758 -23.75 -6.62 -2.04
C LYS A 758 -23.32 -7.78 -1.14
N LYS A 759 -23.44 -7.62 0.19
CA LYS A 759 -23.19 -8.71 1.15
C LYS A 759 -24.20 -9.84 1.01
N ILE A 760 -25.48 -9.53 0.85
CA ILE A 760 -26.53 -10.54 0.66
C ILE A 760 -26.30 -11.31 -0.65
N GLU A 761 -26.00 -10.62 -1.75
CA GLU A 761 -25.70 -11.23 -3.06
C GLU A 761 -24.48 -12.15 -3.01
N LEU A 762 -23.41 -11.72 -2.33
CA LEU A 762 -22.22 -12.56 -2.12
C LEU A 762 -22.53 -13.80 -1.28
N GLN A 763 -23.43 -13.69 -0.30
CA GLN A 763 -23.88 -14.82 0.51
C GLN A 763 -24.78 -15.78 -0.28
N THR A 764 -25.70 -15.30 -1.11
CA THR A 764 -26.53 -16.15 -1.97
C THR A 764 -25.72 -16.85 -3.06
N LEU A 765 -24.69 -16.19 -3.61
CA LEU A 765 -23.74 -16.79 -4.57
C LEU A 765 -22.85 -17.88 -3.95
N SER A 766 -22.53 -17.77 -2.65
CA SER A 766 -21.82 -18.84 -1.92
C SER A 766 -22.72 -20.03 -1.59
N SER A 767 -24.03 -19.83 -1.36
CA SER A 767 -24.97 -20.91 -1.06
C SER A 767 -25.45 -21.70 -2.30
N SER A 768 -25.34 -21.14 -3.51
CA SER A 768 -25.72 -21.84 -4.76
C SER A 768 -24.65 -22.78 -5.30
N THR A 769 -23.44 -22.79 -4.73
CA THR A 769 -22.40 -23.79 -5.01
C THR A 769 -22.50 -25.04 -4.12
N ASP A 770 -23.32 -25.00 -3.06
CA ASP A 770 -23.54 -26.13 -2.12
C ASP A 770 -24.78 -26.98 -2.48
N SER A 771 -25.56 -26.57 -3.49
CA SER A 771 -26.78 -27.28 -3.91
C SER A 771 -26.56 -28.50 -4.80
N GLU A 772 -25.36 -28.71 -5.36
CA GLU A 772 -25.02 -29.93 -6.12
C GLU A 772 -24.27 -30.98 -5.28
N GLN A 773 -23.74 -30.62 -4.10
CA GLN A 773 -23.11 -31.58 -3.17
C GLN A 773 -24.09 -32.14 -2.11
N SER A 774 -25.28 -31.55 -1.96
CA SER A 774 -26.28 -31.94 -0.95
C SER A 774 -27.15 -33.15 -1.34
N LEU A 775 -27.07 -33.65 -2.59
CA LEU A 775 -27.75 -34.88 -3.03
C LEU A 775 -26.89 -36.15 -2.94
N GLN A 776 -25.59 -36.02 -2.65
CA GLN A 776 -24.72 -37.18 -2.39
C GLN A 776 -24.33 -37.33 -0.91
N GLN A 777 -24.56 -36.32 -0.06
CA GLN A 777 -24.21 -36.33 1.36
C GLN A 777 -25.36 -36.68 2.32
N GLN A 778 -26.59 -36.92 1.82
CA GLN A 778 -27.70 -37.43 2.65
C GLN A 778 -27.70 -38.96 2.84
N GLN A 779 -26.74 -39.69 2.28
CA GLN A 779 -26.60 -41.14 2.48
C GLN A 779 -25.38 -41.55 3.32
N GLN A 780 -24.57 -40.61 3.83
CA GLN A 780 -23.37 -40.94 4.63
C GLN A 780 -23.33 -40.36 6.06
N ASP A 781 -24.22 -39.45 6.46
CA ASP A 781 -24.22 -38.89 7.84
C ASP A 781 -25.12 -39.64 8.85
N ASN A 782 -25.71 -40.78 8.47
CA ASN A 782 -26.49 -41.60 9.42
C ASN A 782 -25.66 -42.55 10.29
N ASN A 783 -24.32 -42.41 10.39
CA ASN A 783 -23.50 -43.45 11.03
C ASN A 783 -22.35 -43.01 11.96
N LEU A 784 -22.37 -41.79 12.53
CA LEU A 784 -21.34 -41.35 13.49
C LEU A 784 -21.91 -40.64 14.74
N ASN A 785 -22.86 -41.28 15.43
CA ASN A 785 -23.30 -40.79 16.75
C ASN A 785 -23.64 -41.90 17.77
N GLU A 786 -22.89 -43.00 17.80
CA GLU A 786 -23.02 -43.99 18.88
C GLU A 786 -21.98 -43.74 19.98
N ARG A 787 -22.37 -42.98 21.01
CA ARG A 787 -21.62 -42.91 22.29
C ARG A 787 -21.78 -44.23 23.04
N ILE A 788 -20.68 -44.79 23.54
CA ILE A 788 -20.65 -46.08 24.26
C ILE A 788 -21.55 -45.99 25.52
N PRO A 789 -22.44 -46.95 25.78
CA PRO A 789 -23.28 -46.94 26.97
C PRO A 789 -22.45 -46.94 28.25
N CYS A 790 -22.74 -46.02 29.17
CA CYS A 790 -22.12 -46.05 30.49
C CYS A 790 -22.53 -47.33 31.23
N LYS A 791 -21.57 -48.16 31.62
CA LYS A 791 -21.84 -49.45 32.32
C LYS A 791 -22.60 -49.30 33.65
N TRP A 792 -22.68 -48.09 34.19
CA TRP A 792 -23.41 -47.78 35.43
C TRP A 792 -24.79 -47.15 35.20
N GLY A 793 -25.17 -46.87 33.94
CA GLY A 793 -26.49 -46.32 33.58
C GLY A 793 -26.91 -45.12 34.44
N SER A 794 -28.17 -45.10 34.87
CA SER A 794 -28.74 -44.06 35.74
C SER A 794 -28.12 -43.96 37.15
N LYS A 795 -27.20 -44.86 37.52
CA LYS A 795 -26.48 -44.85 38.80
C LYS A 795 -25.04 -44.31 38.70
N CYS A 796 -24.65 -43.76 37.54
CA CYS A 796 -23.34 -43.17 37.35
C CYS A 796 -23.12 -41.97 38.29
N ARG A 797 -22.02 -41.97 39.06
CA ARG A 797 -21.67 -40.87 39.97
C ARG A 797 -21.08 -39.66 39.25
N ASP A 798 -20.63 -39.85 38.01
CA ASP A 798 -19.98 -38.82 37.19
C ASP A 798 -20.92 -38.20 36.15
N ILE A 799 -22.24 -38.34 36.36
CA ILE A 799 -23.27 -37.88 35.40
C ILE A 799 -23.32 -36.35 35.23
N SER A 800 -22.67 -35.61 36.12
CA SER A 800 -22.49 -34.15 36.07
C SER A 800 -21.14 -33.72 35.48
N ASN A 801 -20.26 -34.66 35.11
CA ASN A 801 -18.95 -34.37 34.53
C ASN A 801 -19.06 -34.26 33.00
N SER A 802 -18.76 -33.07 32.46
CA SER A 802 -18.90 -32.77 31.03
C SER A 802 -18.01 -33.61 30.12
N ILE A 803 -16.84 -34.04 30.61
CA ILE A 803 -15.91 -34.89 29.84
C ILE A 803 -16.45 -36.32 29.76
N HIS A 804 -17.02 -36.83 30.86
CA HIS A 804 -17.64 -38.16 30.92
C HIS A 804 -18.88 -38.25 30.01
N CYS A 805 -19.75 -37.23 30.05
CA CYS A 805 -20.96 -37.20 29.23
C CYS A 805 -20.70 -37.05 27.72
N ASN A 806 -19.50 -36.59 27.34
CA ASN A 806 -19.08 -36.56 25.93
C ASN A 806 -18.59 -37.92 25.43
N GLN A 807 -18.19 -38.83 26.32
CA GLN A 807 -17.67 -40.16 25.96
C GLN A 807 -18.70 -41.28 26.13
N TYR A 808 -19.64 -41.15 27.08
CA TYR A 808 -20.59 -42.22 27.42
C TYR A 808 -22.06 -41.78 27.39
N SER A 809 -22.96 -42.63 26.88
CA SER A 809 -24.41 -42.38 26.80
C SER A 809 -25.17 -42.88 28.05
N HIS A 810 -26.19 -42.12 28.46
CA HIS A 810 -27.10 -42.42 29.58
C HIS A 810 -28.56 -42.35 29.07
N PRO A 811 -29.08 -43.44 28.49
CA PRO A 811 -30.36 -43.42 27.76
C PRO A 811 -31.57 -43.02 28.61
N ASP A 812 -31.54 -43.24 29.92
CA ASP A 812 -32.68 -42.95 30.82
C ASP A 812 -32.85 -41.47 31.21
N ILE A 813 -31.98 -40.56 30.75
CA ILE A 813 -32.04 -39.12 31.12
C ILE A 813 -32.22 -38.20 29.89
N ALA A 814 -32.11 -38.73 28.68
CA ALA A 814 -32.01 -37.94 27.44
C ALA A 814 -33.32 -37.26 26.97
N GLN A 815 -34.41 -37.30 27.73
CA GLN A 815 -35.70 -36.69 27.33
C GLN A 815 -35.98 -35.28 27.91
N GLN A 816 -35.01 -34.57 28.52
CA GLN A 816 -35.30 -33.29 29.20
C GLN A 816 -34.32 -32.11 28.98
N GLN A 817 -33.44 -32.09 27.99
CA GLN A 817 -32.40 -31.05 27.89
C GLN A 817 -32.51 -30.19 26.61
N ASN A 818 -33.13 -29.02 26.73
CA ASN A 818 -32.87 -27.88 25.84
C ASN A 818 -32.84 -26.52 26.57
N ASP A 819 -32.56 -26.52 27.89
CA ASP A 819 -32.29 -25.29 28.64
C ASP A 819 -31.16 -25.54 29.65
N SER A 820 -30.07 -24.75 29.56
CA SER A 820 -28.86 -24.89 30.36
C SER A 820 -28.95 -24.22 31.76
N ARG A 821 -30.14 -23.75 32.17
CA ARG A 821 -30.39 -23.12 33.48
C ARG A 821 -30.85 -24.14 34.53
N ILE A 822 -30.55 -23.86 35.81
CA ILE A 822 -30.84 -24.77 36.94
C ILE A 822 -32.35 -24.70 37.28
N ARG A 823 -33.04 -25.81 37.57
CA ARG A 823 -34.46 -25.71 38.01
C ARG A 823 -34.57 -24.99 39.36
N CYS A 824 -35.48 -24.03 39.44
CA CYS A 824 -35.79 -23.36 40.71
C CYS A 824 -36.41 -24.38 41.69
N LYS A 825 -35.87 -24.47 42.91
CA LYS A 825 -36.37 -25.40 43.94
C LYS A 825 -37.82 -25.13 44.38
N TRP A 826 -38.34 -23.94 44.09
CA TRP A 826 -39.72 -23.54 44.40
C TRP A 826 -40.67 -23.66 43.20
N GLY A 827 -40.19 -24.03 42.01
CA GLY A 827 -41.02 -24.22 40.81
C GLY A 827 -41.98 -23.05 40.55
N ILE A 828 -43.22 -23.36 40.18
CA ILE A 828 -44.29 -22.37 39.94
C ILE A 828 -44.67 -21.50 41.16
N GLN A 829 -44.19 -21.85 42.36
CA GLN A 829 -44.46 -21.12 43.61
C GLN A 829 -43.34 -20.13 43.97
N CYS A 830 -42.41 -19.85 43.04
CA CYS A 830 -41.35 -18.88 43.27
C CYS A 830 -41.86 -17.44 43.17
N HIS A 831 -41.68 -16.65 44.23
CA HIS A 831 -42.04 -15.22 44.26
C HIS A 831 -40.85 -14.29 43.97
N ASP A 832 -39.65 -14.83 43.72
CA ASP A 832 -38.47 -14.04 43.38
C ASP A 832 -38.47 -13.68 41.89
N GLN A 833 -38.64 -12.39 41.61
CA GLN A 833 -38.68 -11.86 40.24
C GLN A 833 -37.43 -11.07 39.84
N THR A 834 -36.35 -11.17 40.62
CA THR A 834 -35.10 -10.45 40.31
C THR A 834 -34.47 -10.93 38.99
N SER A 835 -33.79 -10.01 38.29
CA SER A 835 -33.16 -10.29 36.99
C SER A 835 -32.03 -11.33 37.10
N THR A 836 -31.30 -11.32 38.21
CA THR A 836 -30.26 -12.31 38.54
C THR A 836 -30.81 -13.72 38.74
N HIS A 837 -31.99 -13.86 39.34
CA HIS A 837 -32.67 -15.15 39.53
C HIS A 837 -33.14 -15.77 38.20
N ARG A 838 -33.70 -14.95 37.29
CA ARG A 838 -34.21 -15.41 35.98
C ARG A 838 -33.12 -15.85 34.99
N ILE A 839 -31.90 -15.33 35.15
CA ILE A 839 -30.74 -15.75 34.36
C ILE A 839 -30.23 -17.11 34.83
N LYS A 840 -30.29 -17.38 36.14
CA LYS A 840 -29.71 -18.58 36.74
C LYS A 840 -30.67 -19.77 36.83
N TYR A 841 -31.97 -19.52 36.97
CA TYR A 841 -32.97 -20.55 37.22
C TYR A 841 -34.09 -20.62 36.18
N VAL A 842 -34.50 -21.84 35.82
CA VAL A 842 -35.68 -22.12 34.98
C VAL A 842 -36.85 -22.56 35.86
N HIS A 843 -38.06 -22.10 35.52
CA HIS A 843 -39.32 -22.47 36.15
C HIS A 843 -40.16 -23.27 35.14
N PRO A 844 -40.97 -24.24 35.57
CA PRO A 844 -41.94 -24.94 34.73
C PRO A 844 -43.01 -24.01 34.14
#